data_AF-A0A178ENN7-F1
#
_entry.id   AF-A0A178ENN7-F1
#
_cell.length_a   1.000
_cell.length_b   1.000
_cell.length_c   1.000
_cell.angle_alpha   90.00
_cell.angle_beta   90.00
_cell.angle_gamma   90.00
#
_symmetry.space_group_name_H-M   'P 1'
#
loop_
_entity.id
_entity.type
_entity.pdbx_description
1 polymer ?
#
loop_
_entity_poly.entity_id
_entity_poly.type
_entity_poly.pdbx_seq_one_letter_code
_entity_poly.pdbx_strand_id
1 'polypeptide(L)'
;MRSFLLASLCTLLAVPNANAHPRPHGPYSLSRRAVDLDSFRVKVATTYKNATAVEADPSIPSLSKRAEAQDIATELVKTTIPDATFRLVDDHYVGNNGVAHFYFKQTANGLDIDTADFNVNVGRDGTIFSFGNSFYKGKIPAPPSLSKRDAVEPVAALKTAVNILQLPVAASSATAVPKDEPDTFAIKQTSGTVSEPEARLVYVQSADGSLKLTWRIETDILSNWLLTYVDAENGNQVHAVVDYSADASYQVYPWGINDPTEGTRAILDDPFDSYASEFGWHSTQDQFFKTTRGNNGVAQTNWENKSGDYLSLPRPVSENLKFNYPYTLNESDYRKYANASVTQLFYTSNVYHDLLYYLGFTEKAGNFEINNNGQGGLGNDFVYLNAQDGSGVNNANFATPPDGQTARMRMYIWNNTVPNRDCSFEAGVVIHEYTHGLSNRLTGGPRNSGCLSMLESGGMGEGWSDFYATAIRLKPSDTRSTDYPMGAWVSGNPRGIRNYLYSTDLSVNPQVYSNVDAYTRVHPIGNIWASMLYEVLWNLIDKYGKNDNDLPEFDDNGVPTDGKYLAMKLVTDAMALQPCNPTFVLARDAIIDADKALTGGKNACEIWSGFAKRGLGELAKYSATSRTDSFLVPKGVC
;
A
#
# COMPACT_ATOMS: atom_id res chain seq x y z
N MET A 1 -11.04 -24.91 -67.61
CA MET A 1 -12.33 -24.94 -68.35
C MET A 1 -13.41 -24.79 -67.31
N ARG A 2 -14.17 -23.71 -67.13
CA ARG A 2 -14.81 -22.69 -68.00
C ARG A 2 -14.67 -21.31 -67.28
N SER A 3 -14.13 -20.25 -67.90
CA SER A 3 -14.83 -19.22 -68.72
C SER A 3 -15.68 -18.26 -67.86
N PHE A 4 -15.73 -16.91 -67.94
CA PHE A 4 -15.27 -15.78 -68.79
C PHE A 4 -15.25 -14.53 -67.85
N LEU A 5 -14.21 -13.69 -67.84
CA LEU A 5 -14.05 -12.35 -68.45
C LEU A 5 -15.06 -11.22 -68.11
N LEU A 6 -14.46 -10.10 -67.64
CA LEU A 6 -14.74 -8.65 -67.83
C LEU A 6 -16.12 -8.08 -67.45
N ALA A 7 -16.28 -6.82 -67.03
CA ALA A 7 -15.43 -5.73 -66.54
C ALA A 7 -16.35 -4.53 -66.25
N SER A 8 -15.96 -3.67 -65.30
CA SER A 8 -16.22 -2.20 -65.23
C SER A 8 -17.70 -1.70 -65.17
N LEU A 9 -18.11 -0.63 -64.49
CA LEU A 9 -17.44 0.59 -64.01
C LEU A 9 -18.38 1.32 -63.00
N CYS A 10 -17.78 1.99 -62.00
CA CYS A 10 -18.20 3.23 -61.30
C CYS A 10 -19.59 3.43 -60.67
N THR A 11 -19.60 3.73 -59.36
CA THR A 11 -20.03 5.03 -58.76
C THR A 11 -19.50 5.10 -57.32
N LEU A 12 -18.54 6.00 -57.05
CA LEU A 12 -18.68 7.19 -56.20
C LEU A 12 -19.15 6.91 -54.76
N LEU A 13 -18.22 6.98 -53.79
CA LEU A 13 -18.35 7.78 -52.57
C LEU A 13 -16.96 8.02 -51.98
N ALA A 14 -16.50 9.26 -52.09
CA ALA A 14 -15.42 9.82 -51.28
C ALA A 14 -16.04 10.33 -49.97
N VAL A 15 -15.35 10.11 -48.84
CA VAL A 15 -15.58 10.85 -47.59
C VAL A 15 -14.26 11.53 -47.23
N PRO A 16 -14.22 12.88 -47.16
CA PRO A 16 -13.09 13.62 -46.62
C PRO A 16 -13.30 13.98 -45.14
N ASN A 17 -12.18 14.08 -44.42
CA ASN A 17 -11.90 14.92 -43.24
C ASN A 17 -13.01 15.14 -42.19
N ALA A 18 -12.78 14.61 -40.99
CA ALA A 18 -13.31 15.20 -39.75
C ALA A 18 -12.18 15.40 -38.74
N ASN A 19 -11.75 16.67 -38.67
CA ASN A 19 -11.03 17.39 -37.63
C ASN A 19 -10.72 16.64 -36.32
N ALA A 20 -9.42 16.48 -36.06
CA ALA A 20 -8.89 16.34 -34.71
C ALA A 20 -9.21 17.63 -33.93
N HIS A 21 -10.09 17.52 -32.93
CA HIS A 21 -10.22 18.56 -31.92
C HIS A 21 -9.10 18.39 -30.87
N PRO A 22 -8.37 19.46 -30.53
CA PRO A 22 -7.39 19.43 -29.46
C PRO A 22 -8.16 19.34 -28.14
N ARG A 23 -7.89 18.32 -27.33
CA ARG A 23 -8.29 18.31 -25.93
C ARG A 23 -7.08 18.74 -25.09
N PRO A 24 -7.23 19.75 -24.21
CA PRO A 24 -6.13 20.22 -23.40
C PRO A 24 -5.71 19.13 -22.43
N HIS A 25 -4.40 18.90 -22.35
CA HIS A 25 -3.76 18.26 -21.21
C HIS A 25 -4.08 19.09 -19.96
N GLY A 26 -4.87 18.51 -19.06
CA GLY A 26 -5.02 18.96 -17.67
C GLY A 26 -4.19 18.05 -16.77
N PRO A 27 -3.55 18.58 -15.71
CA PRO A 27 -2.56 17.88 -14.92
C PRO A 27 -3.25 16.88 -14.01
N TYR A 28 -3.02 15.59 -14.20
CA TYR A 28 -3.31 14.62 -13.15
C TYR A 28 -2.08 14.56 -12.25
N SER A 29 -2.05 15.46 -11.27
CA SER A 29 -1.17 15.36 -10.12
C SER A 29 -1.56 14.14 -9.30
N LEU A 30 -0.56 13.34 -8.96
CA LEU A 30 -0.55 12.39 -7.84
C LEU A 30 -1.17 13.06 -6.60
N SER A 31 -2.12 12.41 -5.93
CA SER A 31 -2.42 12.76 -4.54
C SER A 31 -2.64 11.50 -3.71
N ARG A 32 -1.69 11.21 -2.81
CA ARG A 32 -2.04 10.82 -1.44
C ARG A 32 -3.22 11.69 -1.03
N ARG A 33 -4.28 11.15 -0.42
CA ARG A 33 -5.30 12.04 0.19
C ARG A 33 -4.55 12.93 1.17
N ALA A 34 -4.45 14.23 0.87
CA ALA A 34 -3.89 15.20 1.80
C ALA A 34 -4.85 15.48 2.97
N VAL A 35 -6.06 14.89 2.89
CA VAL A 35 -7.19 15.10 3.80
C VAL A 35 -7.22 13.99 4.84
N ASP A 36 -7.03 14.38 6.09
CA ASP A 36 -7.23 13.49 7.25
C ASP A 36 -8.73 13.25 7.48
N LEU A 37 -9.22 12.05 7.17
CA LEU A 37 -10.62 11.67 7.37
C LEU A 37 -11.02 11.67 8.85
N ASP A 38 -10.07 11.42 9.77
CA ASP A 38 -10.37 11.37 11.21
C ASP A 38 -10.77 12.75 11.76
N SER A 39 -10.31 13.82 11.11
CA SER A 39 -10.72 15.19 11.43
C SER A 39 -12.22 15.45 11.26
N PHE A 40 -12.92 14.61 10.48
CA PHE A 40 -14.37 14.69 10.24
C PHE A 40 -15.19 13.72 11.12
N ARG A 41 -14.58 13.01 12.08
CA ARG A 41 -15.33 12.08 12.95
C ARG A 41 -16.31 12.80 13.86
N VAL A 42 -17.56 12.32 13.86
CA VAL A 42 -18.62 12.85 14.73
C VAL A 42 -18.40 12.44 16.18
N LYS A 43 -18.61 13.40 17.08
CA LYS A 43 -18.61 13.17 18.52
C LYS A 43 -20.02 13.32 19.07
N VAL A 44 -20.73 12.20 19.23
CA VAL A 44 -22.08 12.16 19.85
C VAL A 44 -21.99 11.60 21.25
N ALA A 45 -22.61 12.28 22.22
CA ALA A 45 -22.69 11.78 23.57
C ALA A 45 -23.68 10.61 23.64
N THR A 46 -23.23 9.47 24.16
CA THR A 46 -24.06 8.28 24.33
C THR A 46 -24.19 7.91 25.80
N THR A 47 -25.31 7.30 26.17
CA THR A 47 -25.56 6.77 27.50
C THR A 47 -25.97 5.31 27.41
N TYR A 48 -25.56 4.51 28.38
CA TYR A 48 -25.95 3.11 28.47
C TYR A 48 -26.35 2.77 29.91
N LYS A 49 -27.48 2.08 30.06
CA LYS A 49 -27.96 1.57 31.34
C LYS A 49 -27.94 0.04 31.31
N ASN A 50 -27.01 -0.54 32.06
CA ASN A 50 -26.85 -1.99 32.19
C ASN A 50 -27.95 -2.60 33.07
N ALA A 51 -28.03 -3.93 33.11
CA ALA A 51 -29.07 -4.65 33.85
C ALA A 51 -29.16 -4.28 35.33
N THR A 52 -28.03 -4.21 36.04
CA THR A 52 -28.02 -3.81 37.45
C THR A 52 -28.55 -2.40 37.67
N ALA A 53 -28.18 -1.47 36.79
CA ALA A 53 -28.67 -0.09 36.86
C ALA A 53 -30.16 0.02 36.48
N VAL A 54 -30.66 -0.89 35.63
CA VAL A 54 -32.09 -0.99 35.32
C VAL A 54 -32.87 -1.50 36.52
N GLU A 55 -32.43 -2.61 37.14
CA GLU A 55 -33.07 -3.19 38.33
C GLU A 55 -33.13 -2.21 39.51
N ALA A 56 -32.11 -1.36 39.66
CA ALA A 56 -32.02 -0.38 40.73
C ALA A 56 -32.83 0.91 40.48
N ASP A 57 -33.34 1.15 39.27
CA ASP A 57 -34.04 2.39 38.93
C ASP A 57 -35.56 2.21 38.92
N PRO A 58 -36.27 2.72 39.95
CA PRO A 58 -37.72 2.59 40.04
C PRO A 58 -38.51 3.42 39.01
N SER A 59 -37.86 4.34 38.28
CA SER A 59 -38.50 5.12 37.21
C SER A 59 -38.61 4.38 35.89
N ILE A 60 -37.92 3.24 35.73
CA ILE A 60 -38.03 2.43 34.52
C ILE A 60 -39.35 1.66 34.58
N PRO A 61 -40.22 1.79 33.56
CA PRO A 61 -41.54 1.18 33.59
C PRO A 61 -41.46 -0.35 33.81
N SER A 62 -41.99 -0.84 34.92
CA SER A 62 -42.29 -2.26 35.08
C SER A 62 -43.60 -2.55 34.34
N LEU A 63 -43.52 -2.79 33.04
CA LEU A 63 -44.72 -3.01 32.24
C LEU A 63 -45.34 -4.38 32.53
N SER A 64 -46.66 -4.49 32.28
CA SER A 64 -47.42 -5.69 32.62
C SER A 64 -46.86 -6.91 31.88
N LYS A 65 -46.84 -8.09 32.52
CA LYS A 65 -46.45 -9.38 31.91
C LYS A 65 -47.27 -9.79 30.66
N ARG A 66 -48.24 -8.99 30.22
CA ARG A 66 -49.09 -9.22 29.04
C ARG A 66 -48.84 -8.26 27.87
N ALA A 67 -47.92 -7.31 27.99
CA ALA A 67 -47.55 -6.43 26.88
C ALA A 67 -46.52 -7.10 25.97
N GLU A 68 -46.60 -6.84 24.66
CA GLU A 68 -45.60 -7.32 23.71
C GLU A 68 -44.25 -6.61 23.96
N ALA A 69 -43.14 -7.29 23.74
CA ALA A 69 -41.81 -6.74 24.03
C ALA A 69 -41.51 -5.43 23.28
N GLN A 70 -42.11 -5.26 22.08
CA GLN A 70 -42.04 -4.04 21.30
C GLN A 70 -42.74 -2.85 21.97
N ASP A 71 -43.94 -3.07 22.53
CA ASP A 71 -44.69 -2.03 23.25
C ASP A 71 -43.89 -1.58 24.48
N ILE A 72 -43.26 -2.56 25.15
CA ILE A 72 -42.40 -2.34 26.31
C ILE A 72 -41.20 -1.46 25.96
N ALA A 73 -40.53 -1.79 24.87
CA ALA A 73 -39.41 -1.01 24.37
C ALA A 73 -39.84 0.41 23.95
N THR A 74 -40.97 0.54 23.24
CA THR A 74 -41.48 1.82 22.74
C THR A 74 -41.84 2.76 23.88
N GLU A 75 -42.48 2.26 24.92
CA GLU A 75 -42.89 3.07 26.08
C GLU A 75 -41.68 3.55 26.89
N LEU A 76 -40.62 2.75 26.98
CA LEU A 76 -39.36 3.19 27.58
C LEU A 76 -38.76 4.39 26.85
N VAL A 77 -38.75 4.37 25.51
CA VAL A 77 -38.21 5.49 24.71
C VAL A 77 -39.03 6.76 24.97
N LYS A 78 -40.37 6.67 24.90
CA LYS A 78 -41.26 7.81 25.20
C LYS A 78 -41.06 8.36 26.61
N THR A 79 -40.90 7.48 27.59
CA THR A 79 -40.71 7.92 28.99
C THR A 79 -39.33 8.57 29.17
N THR A 80 -38.31 8.07 28.48
CA THR A 80 -36.94 8.59 28.58
C THR A 80 -36.80 9.95 27.91
N ILE A 81 -37.47 10.17 26.76
CA ILE A 81 -37.46 11.44 26.01
C ILE A 81 -38.87 11.74 25.48
N PRO A 82 -39.76 12.35 26.29
CA PRO A 82 -41.18 12.53 25.96
C PRO A 82 -41.47 13.32 24.69
N ASP A 83 -40.61 14.29 24.35
CA ASP A 83 -40.81 15.20 23.23
C ASP A 83 -40.11 14.74 21.94
N ALA A 84 -39.45 13.57 21.96
CA ALA A 84 -38.79 13.06 20.77
C ALA A 84 -39.79 12.44 19.79
N THR A 85 -39.68 12.85 18.52
CA THR A 85 -40.22 12.08 17.40
C THR A 85 -39.22 11.00 17.01
N PHE A 86 -39.69 9.78 16.78
CA PHE A 86 -38.86 8.64 16.42
C PHE A 86 -39.68 7.58 15.68
N ARG A 87 -38.99 6.68 14.99
CA ARG A 87 -39.58 5.48 14.38
C ARG A 87 -38.87 4.24 14.90
N LEU A 88 -39.60 3.13 14.95
CA LEU A 88 -38.99 1.81 15.12
C LEU A 88 -38.25 1.45 13.81
N VAL A 89 -37.11 0.80 13.93
CA VAL A 89 -36.37 0.26 12.79
C VAL A 89 -36.81 -1.19 12.57
N ASP A 90 -37.06 -1.55 11.31
CA ASP A 90 -37.58 -2.86 10.89
C ASP A 90 -36.49 -3.95 10.84
N ASP A 91 -35.60 -3.98 11.83
CA ASP A 91 -34.49 -4.94 11.98
C ASP A 91 -34.42 -5.55 13.39
N HIS A 92 -35.49 -5.41 14.18
CA HIS A 92 -35.59 -6.00 15.51
C HIS A 92 -35.53 -7.54 15.46
N TYR A 93 -34.89 -8.16 16.44
CA TYR A 93 -34.71 -9.62 16.49
C TYR A 93 -34.63 -10.14 17.92
N VAL A 94 -34.82 -11.44 18.10
CA VAL A 94 -34.58 -12.12 19.38
C VAL A 94 -33.31 -12.94 19.27
N GLY A 95 -32.32 -12.64 20.11
CA GLY A 95 -31.06 -13.38 20.16
C GLY A 95 -31.26 -14.82 20.64
N ASN A 96 -30.29 -15.70 20.37
CA ASN A 96 -30.30 -17.09 20.87
C ASN A 96 -30.30 -17.17 22.41
N ASN A 97 -29.83 -16.09 23.07
CA ASN A 97 -29.91 -15.89 24.51
C ASN A 97 -31.33 -15.48 24.98
N GLY A 98 -32.32 -15.41 24.08
CA GLY A 98 -33.71 -15.05 24.36
C GLY A 98 -33.95 -13.59 24.72
N VAL A 99 -32.97 -12.70 24.49
CA VAL A 99 -33.14 -11.25 24.65
C VAL A 99 -33.68 -10.68 23.34
N ALA A 100 -34.76 -9.93 23.41
CA ALA A 100 -35.32 -9.21 22.27
C ALA A 100 -34.65 -7.84 22.13
N HIS A 101 -34.23 -7.48 20.92
CA HIS A 101 -33.51 -6.25 20.60
C HIS A 101 -34.39 -5.36 19.73
N PHE A 102 -34.67 -4.15 20.20
CA PHE A 102 -35.44 -3.13 19.47
C PHE A 102 -34.58 -1.90 19.26
N TYR A 103 -34.62 -1.35 18.04
CA TYR A 103 -33.86 -0.18 17.66
C TYR A 103 -34.81 0.92 17.21
N PHE A 104 -34.60 2.13 17.71
CA PHE A 104 -35.38 3.31 17.35
C PHE A 104 -34.44 4.36 16.79
N LYS A 105 -34.85 4.98 15.69
CA LYS A 105 -34.15 6.11 15.09
C LYS A 105 -34.94 7.38 15.37
N GLN A 106 -34.28 8.38 15.95
CA GLN A 106 -34.92 9.68 16.16
C GLN A 106 -35.16 10.34 14.81
N THR A 107 -36.30 11.01 14.67
CA THR A 107 -36.65 11.76 13.48
C THR A 107 -36.84 13.24 13.82
N ALA A 108 -36.59 14.12 12.86
CA ALA A 108 -36.89 15.53 12.92
C ALA A 108 -37.44 15.98 11.57
N ASN A 109 -38.58 16.69 11.58
CA ASN A 109 -39.21 17.19 10.35
C ASN A 109 -39.47 16.10 9.29
N GLY A 110 -39.73 14.85 9.72
CA GLY A 110 -39.94 13.71 8.83
C GLY A 110 -38.67 13.02 8.32
N LEU A 111 -37.48 13.52 8.67
CA LEU A 111 -36.19 12.95 8.29
C LEU A 111 -35.51 12.26 9.47
N ASP A 112 -34.71 11.24 9.20
CA ASP A 112 -33.90 10.60 10.23
C ASP A 112 -32.80 11.55 10.72
N ILE A 113 -32.51 11.52 12.01
CA ILE A 113 -31.26 12.04 12.57
C ILE A 113 -30.29 10.87 12.63
N ASP A 114 -29.38 10.78 11.65
CA ASP A 114 -28.65 9.56 11.34
C ASP A 114 -27.75 9.09 12.51
N THR A 115 -27.31 10.01 13.36
CA THR A 115 -26.46 9.76 14.54
C THR A 115 -27.24 9.59 15.86
N ALA A 116 -28.57 9.57 15.83
CA ALA A 116 -29.44 9.57 17.01
C ALA A 116 -30.27 8.28 17.12
N ASP A 117 -29.76 7.33 17.88
CA ASP A 117 -30.29 5.98 18.05
C ASP A 117 -30.68 5.69 19.50
N PHE A 118 -31.66 4.82 19.66
CA PHE A 118 -32.05 4.28 20.96
C PHE A 118 -32.23 2.78 20.81
N ASN A 119 -31.42 1.98 21.52
CA ASN A 119 -31.54 0.54 21.51
C ASN A 119 -32.10 0.06 22.85
N VAL A 120 -33.12 -0.79 22.81
CA VAL A 120 -33.76 -1.36 24.00
C VAL A 120 -33.70 -2.87 23.93
N ASN A 121 -33.15 -3.48 24.98
CA ASN A 121 -33.03 -4.92 25.12
C ASN A 121 -34.06 -5.40 26.15
N VAL A 122 -34.97 -6.29 25.76
CA VAL A 122 -36.01 -6.86 26.63
C VAL A 122 -35.64 -8.31 26.96
N GLY A 123 -35.60 -8.64 28.24
CA GLY A 123 -35.27 -9.96 28.74
C GLY A 123 -36.34 -11.01 28.46
N ARG A 124 -35.98 -12.29 28.64
CA ARG A 124 -36.89 -13.45 28.47
C ARG A 124 -38.14 -13.38 29.34
N ASP A 125 -38.05 -12.69 30.46
CA ASP A 125 -39.13 -12.49 31.42
C ASP A 125 -40.06 -11.33 31.05
N GLY A 126 -39.81 -10.67 29.91
CA GLY A 126 -40.57 -9.53 29.42
C GLY A 126 -40.19 -8.20 30.08
N THR A 127 -39.08 -8.13 30.83
CA THR A 127 -38.64 -6.88 31.48
C THR A 127 -37.56 -6.16 30.66
N ILE A 128 -37.40 -4.85 30.86
CA ILE A 128 -36.26 -4.13 30.29
C ILE A 128 -34.97 -4.70 30.90
N PHE A 129 -34.10 -5.23 30.06
CA PHE A 129 -32.82 -5.79 30.48
C PHE A 129 -31.70 -4.75 30.43
N SER A 130 -31.63 -3.95 29.37
CA SER A 130 -30.70 -2.82 29.25
C SER A 130 -31.09 -1.93 28.10
N PHE A 131 -30.57 -0.70 28.06
CA PHE A 131 -30.78 0.18 26.91
C PHE A 131 -29.64 1.17 26.73
N GLY A 132 -29.43 1.57 25.48
CA GLY A 132 -28.52 2.64 25.08
C GLY A 132 -29.27 3.76 24.39
N ASN A 133 -28.75 4.97 24.48
CA ASN A 133 -29.40 6.18 23.99
C ASN A 133 -28.38 7.22 23.52
N SER A 134 -28.50 7.65 22.27
CA SER A 134 -27.81 8.77 21.64
C SER A 134 -28.76 9.80 21.02
N PHE A 135 -30.06 9.77 21.36
CA PHE A 135 -31.04 10.74 20.87
C PHE A 135 -30.60 12.18 21.18
N TYR A 136 -30.74 13.04 20.17
CA TYR A 136 -30.50 14.46 20.23
C TYR A 136 -31.48 15.13 21.19
N LYS A 137 -30.94 15.91 22.14
CA LYS A 137 -31.71 16.64 23.17
C LYS A 137 -31.73 18.15 22.96
N GLY A 138 -31.06 18.65 21.92
CA GLY A 138 -31.00 20.08 21.63
C GLY A 138 -32.24 20.56 20.87
N LYS A 139 -32.17 21.80 20.39
CA LYS A 139 -33.28 22.43 19.66
C LYS A 139 -33.40 21.84 18.26
N ILE A 140 -34.57 21.30 17.92
CA ILE A 140 -34.90 20.86 16.56
C ILE A 140 -34.97 22.09 15.62
N PRO A 141 -34.26 22.09 14.47
CA PRO A 141 -34.37 23.15 13.48
C PRO A 141 -35.80 23.29 12.93
N ALA A 142 -36.14 24.48 12.43
CA ALA A 142 -37.41 24.65 11.71
C ALA A 142 -37.47 23.69 10.51
N PRO A 143 -38.68 23.25 10.10
CA PRO A 143 -38.85 22.41 8.92
C PRO A 143 -38.13 23.01 7.71
N PRO A 144 -37.34 22.20 6.98
CA PRO A 144 -36.51 22.73 5.92
C PRO A 144 -37.39 23.26 4.78
N SER A 145 -37.09 24.47 4.29
CA SER A 145 -37.79 25.05 3.13
C SER A 145 -37.15 24.52 1.85
N LEU A 146 -37.46 23.27 1.49
CA LEU A 146 -36.88 22.58 0.33
C LEU A 146 -37.64 22.91 -0.96
N SER A 147 -37.71 24.20 -1.31
CA SER A 147 -38.06 24.57 -2.68
C SER A 147 -36.95 24.03 -3.60
N LYS A 148 -37.29 23.44 -4.77
CA LYS A 148 -36.30 22.90 -5.74
C LYS A 148 -35.22 23.91 -6.20
N ARG A 149 -35.32 25.19 -5.81
CA ARG A 149 -34.33 26.23 -6.13
C ARG A 149 -33.32 26.52 -5.03
N ASP A 150 -33.59 26.12 -3.78
CA ASP A 150 -32.82 26.57 -2.62
C ASP A 150 -31.98 25.45 -1.96
N ALA A 151 -32.20 24.18 -2.31
CA ALA A 151 -31.45 23.04 -1.79
C ALA A 151 -30.42 22.52 -2.80
N VAL A 152 -29.30 22.01 -2.28
CA VAL A 152 -28.26 21.37 -3.09
C VAL A 152 -28.80 20.07 -3.66
N GLU A 153 -28.59 19.82 -4.96
CA GLU A 153 -28.99 18.56 -5.59
C GLU A 153 -28.04 17.41 -5.19
N PRO A 154 -28.51 16.14 -5.11
CA PRO A 154 -27.69 14.99 -4.70
C PRO A 154 -26.37 14.85 -5.47
N VAL A 155 -26.37 15.10 -6.78
CA VAL A 155 -25.16 15.04 -7.62
C VAL A 155 -24.17 16.14 -7.24
N ALA A 156 -24.66 17.33 -6.89
CA ALA A 156 -23.81 18.43 -6.44
C ALA A 156 -23.19 18.09 -5.08
N ALA A 157 -23.95 17.49 -4.17
CA ALA A 157 -23.42 16.99 -2.90
C ALA A 157 -22.33 15.92 -3.09
N LEU A 158 -22.53 14.94 -3.99
CA LEU A 158 -21.46 13.99 -4.34
C LEU A 158 -20.22 14.72 -4.85
N LYS A 159 -20.35 15.68 -5.76
CA LYS A 159 -19.21 16.45 -6.27
C LYS A 159 -18.49 17.21 -5.16
N THR A 160 -19.22 17.74 -4.18
CA THR A 160 -18.61 18.36 -2.99
C THR A 160 -17.85 17.33 -2.16
N ALA A 161 -18.42 16.15 -1.88
CA ALA A 161 -17.71 15.09 -1.16
C ALA A 161 -16.43 14.68 -1.89
N VAL A 162 -16.51 14.46 -3.20
CA VAL A 162 -15.36 14.14 -4.07
C VAL A 162 -14.28 15.22 -3.99
N ASN A 163 -14.67 16.49 -4.08
CA ASN A 163 -13.72 17.60 -4.08
C ASN A 163 -13.07 17.81 -2.69
N ILE A 164 -13.86 17.83 -1.63
CA ILE A 164 -13.38 18.11 -0.26
C ILE A 164 -12.54 16.95 0.26
N LEU A 165 -12.96 15.71 0.03
CA LEU A 165 -12.26 14.52 0.52
C LEU A 165 -11.26 13.96 -0.49
N GLN A 166 -11.12 14.59 -1.66
CA GLN A 166 -10.24 14.16 -2.75
C GLN A 166 -10.49 12.69 -3.16
N LEU A 167 -11.76 12.30 -3.29
CA LEU A 167 -12.12 10.92 -3.64
C LEU A 167 -11.81 10.62 -5.11
N PRO A 168 -11.33 9.42 -5.46
CA PRO A 168 -11.04 9.02 -6.85
C PRO A 168 -12.31 8.67 -7.64
N VAL A 169 -13.37 9.48 -7.52
CA VAL A 169 -14.68 9.24 -8.12
C VAL A 169 -14.94 10.27 -9.22
N ALA A 170 -15.18 9.80 -10.45
CA ALA A 170 -15.58 10.69 -11.53
C ALA A 170 -17.11 10.84 -11.55
N ALA A 171 -17.60 12.07 -11.41
CA ALA A 171 -19.02 12.39 -11.37
C ALA A 171 -19.45 13.46 -12.39
N SER A 172 -18.66 13.68 -13.45
CA SER A 172 -18.90 14.73 -14.45
C SER A 172 -20.23 14.54 -15.19
N SER A 173 -20.58 13.29 -15.51
CA SER A 173 -21.83 12.90 -16.17
C SER A 173 -22.87 12.32 -15.22
N ALA A 174 -22.66 12.46 -13.89
CA ALA A 174 -23.50 11.81 -12.91
C ALA A 174 -24.94 12.34 -12.91
N THR A 175 -25.90 11.44 -12.70
CA THR A 175 -27.34 11.74 -12.63
C THR A 175 -27.96 11.10 -11.39
N ALA A 176 -28.85 11.81 -10.70
CA ALA A 176 -29.58 11.27 -9.55
C ALA A 176 -30.91 10.67 -9.98
N VAL A 177 -31.19 9.45 -9.56
CA VAL A 177 -32.44 8.72 -9.81
C VAL A 177 -33.10 8.39 -8.47
N PRO A 178 -34.34 8.84 -8.22
CA PRO A 178 -35.05 8.52 -6.98
C PRO A 178 -35.19 7.01 -6.76
N LYS A 179 -35.08 6.58 -5.50
CA LYS A 179 -35.42 5.22 -5.05
C LYS A 179 -36.84 5.18 -4.47
N ASP A 180 -37.30 3.98 -4.09
CA ASP A 180 -38.60 3.78 -3.45
C ASP A 180 -38.66 4.42 -2.06
N GLU A 181 -37.51 4.47 -1.36
CA GLU A 181 -37.38 5.20 -0.11
C GLU A 181 -37.45 6.72 -0.34
N PRO A 182 -38.26 7.47 0.45
CA PRO A 182 -38.32 8.92 0.39
C PRO A 182 -36.95 9.57 0.54
N ASP A 183 -36.75 10.67 -0.18
CA ASP A 183 -35.56 11.51 -0.12
C ASP A 183 -34.22 10.76 -0.31
N THR A 184 -34.29 9.63 -1.02
CA THR A 184 -33.16 8.72 -1.30
C THR A 184 -32.96 8.56 -2.81
N PHE A 185 -31.72 8.62 -3.27
CA PHE A 185 -31.38 8.63 -4.69
C PHE A 185 -30.18 7.73 -4.99
N ALA A 186 -30.24 6.95 -6.06
CA ALA A 186 -29.05 6.36 -6.68
C ALA A 186 -28.39 7.39 -7.59
N ILE A 187 -27.07 7.58 -7.46
CA ILE A 187 -26.29 8.43 -8.35
C ILE A 187 -25.64 7.54 -9.42
N LYS A 188 -26.12 7.65 -10.64
CA LYS A 188 -25.68 6.85 -11.78
C LYS A 188 -24.62 7.56 -12.59
N GLN A 189 -23.99 6.81 -13.51
CA GLN A 189 -22.99 7.33 -14.44
C GLN A 189 -21.76 7.92 -13.73
N THR A 190 -21.38 7.31 -12.62
CA THR A 190 -20.11 7.52 -11.92
C THR A 190 -19.11 6.44 -12.32
N SER A 191 -17.82 6.70 -12.08
CA SER A 191 -16.77 5.68 -12.10
C SER A 191 -15.83 5.85 -10.92
N GLY A 192 -15.10 4.80 -10.56
CA GLY A 192 -14.23 4.79 -9.38
C GLY A 192 -14.93 4.33 -8.09
N THR A 193 -16.17 3.84 -8.19
CA THR A 193 -16.89 3.20 -7.08
C THR A 193 -17.27 1.77 -7.43
N VAL A 194 -17.32 0.89 -6.43
CA VAL A 194 -17.68 -0.53 -6.58
C VAL A 194 -19.18 -0.67 -6.92
N SER A 195 -19.99 0.23 -6.37
CA SER A 195 -21.44 0.31 -6.62
C SER A 195 -21.88 1.73 -6.95
N GLU A 196 -23.11 1.90 -7.46
CA GLU A 196 -23.72 3.22 -7.67
C GLU A 196 -23.79 3.95 -6.31
N PRO A 197 -23.20 5.16 -6.16
CA PRO A 197 -23.31 5.91 -4.91
C PRO A 197 -24.76 6.19 -4.55
N GLU A 198 -25.06 6.23 -3.25
CA GLU A 198 -26.39 6.59 -2.75
C GLU A 198 -26.35 7.98 -2.09
N ALA A 199 -27.38 8.77 -2.30
CA ALA A 199 -27.60 10.01 -1.57
C ALA A 199 -28.91 9.95 -0.80
N ARG A 200 -28.87 10.26 0.49
CA ARG A 200 -30.06 10.32 1.35
C ARG A 200 -30.10 11.63 2.12
N LEU A 201 -31.25 12.29 2.14
CA LEU A 201 -31.43 13.50 2.94
C LEU A 201 -31.68 13.14 4.40
N VAL A 202 -30.82 13.60 5.30
CA VAL A 202 -30.86 13.30 6.74
C VAL A 202 -30.40 14.48 7.57
N TYR A 203 -30.69 14.46 8.87
CA TYR A 203 -30.01 15.31 9.84
C TYR A 203 -28.79 14.59 10.42
N VAL A 204 -27.72 15.34 10.70
CA VAL A 204 -26.57 14.88 11.46
C VAL A 204 -26.25 15.84 12.59
N GLN A 205 -25.77 15.34 13.73
CA GLN A 205 -25.24 16.20 14.78
C GLN A 205 -23.84 16.70 14.39
N SER A 206 -23.67 18.01 14.20
CA SER A 206 -22.36 18.61 13.88
C SER A 206 -21.48 18.77 15.11
N ALA A 207 -20.20 19.08 14.90
CA ALA A 207 -19.21 19.26 15.96
C ALA A 207 -19.56 20.37 16.99
N ASP A 208 -20.38 21.35 16.60
CA ASP A 208 -20.92 22.40 17.47
C ASP A 208 -22.11 21.93 18.35
N GLY A 209 -22.54 20.68 18.20
CA GLY A 209 -23.67 20.10 18.92
C GLY A 209 -25.05 20.51 18.37
N SER A 210 -25.13 21.18 17.22
CA SER A 210 -26.40 21.46 16.52
C SER A 210 -26.76 20.37 15.51
N LEU A 211 -28.03 20.34 15.06
CA LEU A 211 -28.42 19.50 13.93
C LEU A 211 -28.24 20.26 12.62
N LYS A 212 -27.63 19.62 11.64
CA LYS A 212 -27.46 20.12 10.27
C LYS A 212 -28.21 19.24 9.30
N LEU A 213 -28.92 19.87 8.36
CA LEU A 213 -29.54 19.15 7.25
C LEU A 213 -28.45 18.80 6.23
N THR A 214 -28.37 17.53 5.87
CA THR A 214 -27.27 17.01 5.04
C THR A 214 -27.75 15.99 4.03
N TRP A 215 -27.06 15.93 2.89
CA TRP A 215 -27.01 14.75 2.07
C TRP A 215 -25.96 13.79 2.63
N ARG A 216 -26.41 12.63 3.10
CA ARG A 216 -25.53 11.49 3.33
C ARG A 216 -25.21 10.85 1.99
N ILE A 217 -23.98 11.05 1.53
CA ILE A 217 -23.43 10.47 0.32
C ILE A 217 -22.66 9.21 0.69
N GLU A 218 -23.13 8.06 0.24
CA GLU A 218 -22.52 6.77 0.46
C GLU A 218 -21.70 6.36 -0.76
N THR A 219 -20.39 6.14 -0.56
CA THR A 219 -19.45 5.74 -1.62
C THR A 219 -18.58 4.58 -1.16
N ASP A 220 -18.68 3.46 -1.86
CA ASP A 220 -17.71 2.36 -1.78
C ASP A 220 -16.64 2.56 -2.86
N ILE A 221 -15.44 2.99 -2.45
CA ILE A 221 -14.28 3.22 -3.32
C ILE A 221 -13.21 2.15 -3.12
N LEU A 222 -13.62 0.95 -2.69
CA LEU A 222 -12.79 -0.24 -2.42
C LEU A 222 -11.86 -0.08 -1.20
N SER A 223 -11.03 0.97 -1.18
CA SER A 223 -10.14 1.29 -0.05
C SER A 223 -10.91 1.72 1.20
N ASN A 224 -11.98 2.49 1.03
CA ASN A 224 -12.88 2.92 2.09
C ASN A 224 -14.33 2.78 1.64
N TRP A 225 -15.22 2.57 2.60
CA TRP A 225 -16.66 2.68 2.40
C TRP A 225 -17.17 3.83 3.26
N LEU A 226 -17.41 4.97 2.63
CA LEU A 226 -17.66 6.23 3.31
C LEU A 226 -19.14 6.60 3.30
N LEU A 227 -19.65 7.01 4.46
CA LEU A 227 -20.82 7.88 4.57
C LEU A 227 -20.36 9.31 4.80
N THR A 228 -20.51 10.17 3.80
CA THR A 228 -20.12 11.58 3.85
C THR A 228 -21.34 12.46 4.00
N TYR A 229 -21.41 13.26 5.07
CA TYR A 229 -22.56 14.13 5.35
C TYR A 229 -22.28 15.53 4.83
N VAL A 230 -22.75 15.83 3.63
CA VAL A 230 -22.57 17.11 2.94
C VAL A 230 -23.71 18.05 3.26
N ASP A 231 -23.43 19.31 3.53
CA ASP A 231 -24.43 20.34 3.78
C ASP A 231 -25.50 20.40 2.67
N ALA A 232 -26.78 20.30 3.02
CA ALA A 232 -27.86 20.28 2.05
C ALA A 232 -28.36 21.68 1.65
N GLU A 233 -28.02 22.73 2.39
CA GLU A 233 -28.47 24.10 2.13
C GLU A 233 -27.55 24.82 1.15
N ASN A 234 -26.24 24.72 1.35
CA ASN A 234 -25.26 25.43 0.51
C ASN A 234 -24.23 24.51 -0.18
N GLY A 235 -24.08 23.27 0.28
CA GLY A 235 -23.26 22.26 -0.38
C GLY A 235 -21.76 22.56 -0.35
N ASN A 236 -21.31 23.42 0.57
CA ASN A 236 -19.92 23.89 0.61
C ASN A 236 -19.05 23.23 1.69
N GLN A 237 -19.62 22.38 2.53
CA GLN A 237 -18.93 21.76 3.66
C GLN A 237 -19.35 20.30 3.88
N VAL A 238 -18.43 19.52 4.43
CA VAL A 238 -18.67 18.18 4.97
C VAL A 238 -18.73 18.31 6.50
N HIS A 239 -19.86 17.91 7.08
CA HIS A 239 -20.08 17.98 8.53
C HIS A 239 -19.52 16.77 9.28
N ALA A 240 -19.48 15.64 8.59
CA ALA A 240 -19.14 14.36 9.17
C ALA A 240 -18.71 13.36 8.10
N VAL A 241 -17.83 12.44 8.48
CA VAL A 241 -17.53 11.23 7.71
C VAL A 241 -17.59 10.02 8.65
N VAL A 242 -18.27 8.97 8.22
CA VAL A 242 -18.20 7.63 8.82
C VAL A 242 -17.53 6.72 7.79
N ASP A 243 -16.52 5.99 8.22
CA ASP A 243 -15.90 4.94 7.42
C ASP A 243 -16.33 3.58 7.95
N TYR A 244 -16.91 2.75 7.09
CA TYR A 244 -17.28 1.37 7.38
C TYR A 244 -16.12 0.40 7.21
N SER A 245 -14.99 0.83 6.63
CA SER A 245 -13.77 0.04 6.59
C SER A 245 -13.10 -0.06 7.96
N ALA A 246 -12.44 -1.19 8.22
CA ALA A 246 -11.58 -1.38 9.38
C ALA A 246 -10.13 -1.37 8.92
N ASP A 247 -9.36 -0.38 9.39
CA ASP A 247 -7.96 -0.22 9.02
C ASP A 247 -7.13 -1.44 9.47
N ALA A 248 -6.28 -1.96 8.59
CA ALA A 248 -5.24 -2.92 8.96
C ALA A 248 -4.20 -2.21 9.82
N SER A 249 -3.72 -2.85 10.89
CA SER A 249 -2.57 -2.32 11.64
C SER A 249 -1.45 -3.34 11.74
N TYR A 250 -0.21 -2.85 11.74
CA TYR A 250 0.98 -3.69 11.84
C TYR A 250 1.91 -3.15 12.91
N GLN A 251 2.26 -3.98 13.90
CA GLN A 251 3.32 -3.65 14.84
C GLN A 251 4.67 -4.14 14.26
N VAL A 252 5.48 -3.24 13.71
CA VAL A 252 6.69 -3.56 12.93
C VAL A 252 7.79 -2.55 13.19
N TYR A 253 9.04 -2.85 12.84
CA TYR A 253 10.05 -1.83 12.60
C TYR A 253 9.68 -1.12 11.30
N PRO A 254 9.36 0.19 11.32
CA PRO A 254 8.98 0.93 10.13
C PRO A 254 10.05 0.93 9.04
N TRP A 255 9.63 1.22 7.82
CA TRP A 255 10.49 1.38 6.65
C TRP A 255 11.68 2.33 6.94
N GLY A 256 12.83 2.06 6.32
CA GLY A 256 14.09 2.75 6.58
C GLY A 256 14.88 2.25 7.80
N ILE A 257 14.25 1.60 8.79
CA ILE A 257 14.97 0.92 9.88
C ILE A 257 15.53 -0.40 9.37
N ASN A 258 16.86 -0.53 9.29
CA ASN A 258 17.46 -1.75 8.78
C ASN A 258 17.29 -2.94 9.71
N ASP A 259 17.47 -2.75 11.00
CA ASP A 259 17.46 -3.84 11.99
C ASP A 259 17.11 -3.31 13.39
N PRO A 260 16.83 -4.20 14.36
CA PRO A 260 16.38 -3.81 15.69
C PRO A 260 17.31 -2.91 16.50
N THR A 261 18.56 -2.71 16.06
CA THR A 261 19.51 -1.80 16.75
C THR A 261 19.37 -0.35 16.28
N GLU A 262 18.66 -0.10 15.18
CA GLU A 262 18.55 1.21 14.55
C GLU A 262 17.24 1.95 14.87
N GLY A 263 16.35 1.35 15.65
CA GLY A 263 15.16 2.02 16.13
C GLY A 263 14.19 1.09 16.86
N THR A 264 12.94 1.51 16.97
CA THR A 264 11.90 0.79 17.73
C THR A 264 10.72 0.44 16.84
N ARG A 265 9.99 -0.61 17.22
CA ARG A 265 8.75 -0.97 16.55
C ARG A 265 7.66 0.08 16.80
N ALA A 266 6.82 0.32 15.81
CA ALA A 266 5.63 1.17 15.87
C ALA A 266 4.41 0.41 15.36
N ILE A 267 3.21 0.87 15.73
CA ILE A 267 1.96 0.43 15.10
C ILE A 267 1.69 1.38 13.94
N LEU A 268 1.56 0.84 12.75
CA LEU A 268 1.21 1.58 11.53
C LEU A 268 -0.18 1.13 11.08
N ASP A 269 -1.09 2.08 10.87
CA ASP A 269 -2.43 1.84 10.33
C ASP A 269 -2.42 2.10 8.81
N ASP A 270 -2.98 1.16 8.04
CA ASP A 270 -3.06 1.14 6.57
C ASP A 270 -1.82 1.68 5.83
N PRO A 271 -0.63 1.09 6.05
CA PRO A 271 0.61 1.55 5.42
C PRO A 271 0.73 1.25 3.92
N PHE A 272 -0.30 0.69 3.27
CA PHE A 272 -0.26 0.37 1.84
C PHE A 272 -0.33 1.63 0.98
N ASP A 273 0.37 1.64 -0.15
CA ASP A 273 0.20 2.70 -1.14
C ASP A 273 -0.96 2.37 -2.07
N SER A 274 -1.99 3.23 -2.13
CA SER A 274 -3.19 2.96 -2.93
C SER A 274 -2.97 3.01 -4.45
N TYR A 275 -1.84 3.54 -4.92
CA TYR A 275 -1.51 3.56 -6.34
C TYR A 275 -0.80 2.26 -6.76
N ALA A 276 0.16 1.79 -5.96
CA ALA A 276 0.90 0.55 -6.23
C ALA A 276 0.22 -0.72 -5.70
N SER A 277 -0.65 -0.58 -4.70
CA SER A 277 -1.47 -1.62 -4.10
C SER A 277 -2.92 -1.14 -4.05
N GLU A 278 -3.54 -1.07 -5.22
CA GLU A 278 -4.91 -0.64 -5.47
C GLU A 278 -5.98 -1.45 -4.71
N PHE A 279 -5.68 -2.71 -4.39
CA PHE A 279 -6.54 -3.57 -3.56
C PHE A 279 -6.17 -3.54 -2.07
N GLY A 280 -5.15 -2.77 -1.68
CA GLY A 280 -4.43 -2.93 -0.42
C GLY A 280 -3.71 -4.28 -0.33
N TRP A 281 -3.01 -4.52 0.78
CA TRP A 281 -2.20 -5.76 0.91
C TRP A 281 -3.01 -6.99 1.31
N HIS A 282 -4.31 -6.87 1.57
CA HIS A 282 -5.16 -7.96 2.07
C HIS A 282 -6.25 -8.40 1.10
N SER A 283 -6.18 -7.98 -0.17
CA SER A 283 -7.16 -8.34 -1.19
C SER A 283 -6.48 -8.64 -2.52
N THR A 284 -7.19 -9.37 -3.39
CA THR A 284 -6.85 -9.60 -4.80
C THR A 284 -7.98 -9.12 -5.71
N GLN A 285 -8.74 -8.11 -5.29
CA GLN A 285 -10.05 -7.69 -5.84
C GLN A 285 -11.19 -8.64 -5.47
N ASP A 286 -11.11 -9.90 -5.93
CA ASP A 286 -12.22 -10.87 -5.82
C ASP A 286 -12.28 -11.55 -4.45
N GLN A 287 -11.18 -11.50 -3.69
CA GLN A 287 -11.05 -12.17 -2.39
C GLN A 287 -10.35 -11.25 -1.40
N PHE A 288 -10.91 -11.20 -0.20
CA PHE A 288 -10.35 -10.50 0.95
C PHE A 288 -9.82 -11.50 1.99
N PHE A 289 -8.69 -11.17 2.62
CA PHE A 289 -7.96 -12.06 3.50
C PHE A 289 -7.72 -11.43 4.88
N LYS A 290 -8.17 -12.10 5.94
CA LYS A 290 -7.93 -11.72 7.34
C LYS A 290 -6.57 -12.19 7.88
N THR A 291 -5.57 -12.27 7.01
CA THR A 291 -4.25 -12.86 7.27
C THR A 291 -3.20 -12.23 6.35
N THR A 292 -1.91 -12.47 6.58
CA THR A 292 -0.78 -11.95 5.78
C THR A 292 -0.72 -12.54 4.37
N ARG A 293 -1.71 -12.18 3.55
CA ARG A 293 -1.97 -12.63 2.17
C ARG A 293 -2.73 -11.53 1.42
N GLY A 294 -2.29 -11.23 0.21
CA GLY A 294 -3.02 -10.40 -0.74
C GLY A 294 -2.36 -10.43 -2.11
N ASN A 295 -2.51 -9.35 -2.87
CA ASN A 295 -2.08 -9.29 -4.27
C ASN A 295 -0.58 -9.51 -4.46
N ASN A 296 0.25 -8.86 -3.66
CA ASN A 296 1.70 -8.78 -3.89
C ASN A 296 2.45 -10.00 -3.29
N GLY A 297 1.90 -10.61 -2.23
CA GLY A 297 2.59 -11.68 -1.52
C GLY A 297 1.75 -12.45 -0.50
N VAL A 298 2.29 -13.60 -0.09
CA VAL A 298 1.72 -14.43 0.97
C VAL A 298 2.83 -14.86 1.92
N ALA A 299 2.72 -14.43 3.18
CA ALA A 299 3.69 -14.73 4.21
C ALA A 299 3.22 -15.83 5.17
N GLN A 300 4.15 -16.70 5.55
CA GLN A 300 3.94 -17.83 6.45
C GLN A 300 5.25 -18.25 7.10
N THR A 301 5.15 -19.04 8.16
CA THR A 301 6.29 -19.83 8.65
C THR A 301 6.54 -21.05 7.76
N ASN A 302 7.79 -21.54 7.71
CA ASN A 302 8.10 -22.82 7.04
C ASN A 302 9.14 -23.65 7.80
N TRP A 303 8.95 -23.86 9.10
CA TRP A 303 9.92 -24.55 9.97
C TRP A 303 10.28 -25.96 9.51
N GLU A 304 9.34 -26.66 8.87
CA GLU A 304 9.50 -28.05 8.48
C GLU A 304 9.98 -28.21 7.02
N ASN A 305 10.46 -27.12 6.40
CA ASN A 305 10.97 -27.09 5.03
C ASN A 305 10.01 -27.79 4.03
N LYS A 306 8.73 -27.38 4.05
CA LYS A 306 7.81 -27.83 3.02
C LYS A 306 8.23 -27.22 1.68
N SER A 307 8.13 -28.02 0.62
CA SER A 307 8.50 -27.63 -0.74
C SER A 307 7.32 -27.14 -1.59
N GLY A 308 6.09 -27.24 -1.06
CA GLY A 308 4.85 -26.80 -1.69
C GLY A 308 3.71 -26.74 -0.67
N ASP A 309 2.50 -26.45 -1.15
CA ASP A 309 1.31 -26.22 -0.31
C ASP A 309 1.54 -25.13 0.77
N TYR A 310 2.28 -24.08 0.43
CA TYR A 310 2.61 -23.01 1.38
C TYR A 310 1.35 -22.34 1.94
N LEU A 311 0.25 -22.33 1.19
CA LEU A 311 -1.04 -21.78 1.65
C LEU A 311 -1.62 -22.50 2.88
N SER A 312 -1.24 -23.75 3.16
CA SER A 312 -1.67 -24.45 4.38
C SER A 312 -0.78 -24.20 5.60
N LEU A 313 0.38 -23.55 5.40
CA LEU A 313 1.34 -23.30 6.47
C LEU A 313 0.87 -22.23 7.47
N PRO A 314 1.38 -22.27 8.72
CA PRO A 314 0.96 -21.34 9.77
C PRO A 314 1.32 -19.89 9.44
N ARG A 315 0.32 -19.00 9.61
CA ARG A 315 0.42 -17.55 9.50
C ARG A 315 -0.59 -16.87 10.45
N PRO A 316 -0.34 -15.63 10.89
CA PRO A 316 -1.27 -14.93 11.77
C PRO A 316 -2.62 -14.67 11.08
N VAL A 317 -3.72 -14.94 11.78
CA VAL A 317 -5.09 -14.57 11.37
C VAL A 317 -5.62 -13.56 12.39
N SER A 318 -6.21 -12.47 11.92
CA SER A 318 -6.74 -11.40 12.77
C SER A 318 -8.09 -10.91 12.22
N GLU A 319 -9.17 -11.11 12.98
CA GLU A 319 -10.54 -10.82 12.53
C GLU A 319 -10.78 -9.34 12.21
N ASN A 320 -10.02 -8.46 12.86
CA ASN A 320 -10.07 -7.01 12.75
C ASN A 320 -8.81 -6.42 12.07
N LEU A 321 -8.02 -7.26 11.38
CA LEU A 321 -6.77 -6.88 10.70
C LEU A 321 -5.72 -6.18 11.60
N LYS A 322 -5.77 -6.38 12.92
CA LYS A 322 -4.74 -5.86 13.83
C LYS A 322 -3.64 -6.90 14.03
N PHE A 323 -2.55 -6.79 13.26
CA PHE A 323 -1.38 -7.67 13.30
C PHE A 323 -0.32 -7.14 14.28
N ASN A 324 -0.72 -7.04 15.55
CA ASN A 324 0.10 -6.45 16.62
C ASN A 324 0.60 -7.56 17.55
N TYR A 325 1.76 -8.14 17.24
CA TYR A 325 2.31 -9.29 17.97
C TYR A 325 3.54 -8.93 18.80
N PRO A 326 3.72 -9.50 20.00
CA PRO A 326 4.88 -9.23 20.84
C PRO A 326 6.17 -9.76 20.19
N TYR A 327 7.26 -9.00 20.36
CA TYR A 327 8.61 -9.39 19.97
C TYR A 327 9.60 -8.77 20.95
N THR A 328 10.62 -9.54 21.34
CA THR A 328 11.73 -9.08 22.18
C THR A 328 13.01 -9.76 21.72
N LEU A 329 14.11 -9.01 21.73
CA LEU A 329 15.44 -9.51 21.36
C LEU A 329 15.99 -10.56 22.32
N ASN A 330 15.36 -10.74 23.49
CA ASN A 330 15.80 -11.71 24.51
C ASN A 330 15.09 -13.07 24.40
N GLU A 331 14.10 -13.22 23.52
CA GLU A 331 13.40 -14.50 23.36
C GLU A 331 14.28 -15.49 22.57
N SER A 332 14.65 -16.60 23.22
CA SER A 332 15.52 -17.63 22.63
C SER A 332 14.76 -18.63 21.75
N ASP A 333 13.47 -18.82 21.98
CA ASP A 333 12.62 -19.68 21.15
C ASP A 333 11.94 -18.83 20.07
N TYR A 334 12.56 -18.80 18.89
CA TYR A 334 12.09 -17.98 17.77
C TYR A 334 10.68 -18.33 17.28
N ARG A 335 10.18 -19.53 17.59
CA ARG A 335 8.81 -19.94 17.23
C ARG A 335 7.76 -19.14 17.99
N LYS A 336 8.08 -18.63 19.19
CA LYS A 336 7.13 -17.86 20.02
C LYS A 336 6.80 -16.47 19.46
N TYR A 337 7.72 -15.87 18.70
CA TYR A 337 7.50 -14.59 18.03
C TYR A 337 7.23 -14.72 16.53
N ALA A 338 6.91 -15.92 16.05
CA ALA A 338 6.74 -16.18 14.63
C ALA A 338 5.64 -15.34 13.97
N ASN A 339 4.56 -15.01 14.68
CA ASN A 339 3.56 -14.08 14.16
C ASN A 339 4.17 -12.68 13.90
N ALA A 340 4.99 -12.16 14.81
CA ALA A 340 5.68 -10.88 14.59
C ALA A 340 6.69 -10.96 13.43
N SER A 341 7.37 -12.10 13.27
CA SER A 341 8.30 -12.35 12.17
C SER A 341 7.59 -12.38 10.80
N VAL A 342 6.51 -13.15 10.69
CA VAL A 342 5.67 -13.21 9.48
C VAL A 342 5.07 -11.84 9.15
N THR A 343 4.58 -11.12 10.16
CA THR A 343 4.06 -9.75 9.99
C THR A 343 5.13 -8.78 9.51
N GLN A 344 6.34 -8.81 10.07
CA GLN A 344 7.45 -7.96 9.63
C GLN A 344 7.87 -8.26 8.19
N LEU A 345 8.02 -9.55 7.84
CA LEU A 345 8.39 -9.97 6.49
C LEU A 345 7.33 -9.55 5.47
N PHE A 346 6.06 -9.70 5.82
CA PHE A 346 4.94 -9.27 5.00
C PHE A 346 4.96 -7.75 4.79
N TYR A 347 5.08 -6.98 5.87
CA TYR A 347 5.17 -5.51 5.80
C TYR A 347 6.33 -5.04 4.91
N THR A 348 7.57 -5.48 5.20
CA THR A 348 8.76 -5.01 4.48
C THR A 348 8.69 -5.37 2.99
N SER A 349 8.16 -6.55 2.65
CA SER A 349 8.03 -6.98 1.25
C SER A 349 6.97 -6.21 0.48
N ASN A 350 5.83 -5.88 1.10
CA ASN A 350 4.78 -5.11 0.44
C ASN A 350 5.16 -3.61 0.31
N VAL A 351 5.78 -3.01 1.32
CA VAL A 351 6.31 -1.63 1.17
C VAL A 351 7.36 -1.57 0.06
N TYR A 352 8.21 -2.60 -0.06
CA TYR A 352 9.20 -2.61 -1.13
C TYR A 352 8.59 -2.84 -2.51
N HIS A 353 7.57 -3.69 -2.62
CA HIS A 353 6.74 -3.78 -3.84
C HIS A 353 6.24 -2.39 -4.25
N ASP A 354 5.63 -1.67 -3.32
CA ASP A 354 5.03 -0.36 -3.59
C ASP A 354 6.09 0.65 -4.06
N LEU A 355 7.25 0.70 -3.39
CA LEU A 355 8.37 1.55 -3.83
C LEU A 355 8.87 1.17 -5.24
N LEU A 356 9.05 -0.12 -5.52
CA LEU A 356 9.53 -0.58 -6.81
C LEU A 356 8.54 -0.25 -7.95
N TYR A 357 7.24 -0.26 -7.66
CA TYR A 357 6.21 0.16 -8.60
C TYR A 357 6.43 1.61 -9.06
N TYR A 358 6.65 2.55 -8.13
CA TYR A 358 6.99 3.94 -8.45
C TYR A 358 8.30 4.06 -9.24
N LEU A 359 9.28 3.20 -8.98
CA LEU A 359 10.54 3.17 -9.73
C LEU A 359 10.40 2.52 -11.12
N GLY A 360 9.22 1.99 -11.46
CA GLY A 360 8.87 1.48 -12.79
C GLY A 360 8.81 -0.04 -12.91
N PHE A 361 8.92 -0.78 -11.80
CA PHE A 361 8.69 -2.23 -11.77
C PHE A 361 7.20 -2.51 -11.58
N THR A 362 6.45 -2.31 -12.67
CA THR A 362 5.01 -2.51 -12.75
C THR A 362 4.66 -3.88 -13.34
N GLU A 363 3.37 -4.15 -13.52
CA GLU A 363 2.84 -5.40 -14.06
C GLU A 363 3.42 -5.69 -15.45
N LYS A 364 3.46 -4.69 -16.35
CA LYS A 364 4.08 -4.84 -17.69
C LYS A 364 5.58 -5.12 -17.62
N ALA A 365 6.24 -4.65 -16.56
CA ALA A 365 7.66 -4.88 -16.31
C ALA A 365 7.90 -6.22 -15.60
N GLY A 366 6.85 -7.01 -15.35
CA GLY A 366 6.93 -8.31 -14.71
C GLY A 366 7.16 -8.22 -13.21
N ASN A 367 6.41 -7.36 -12.52
CA ASN A 367 6.34 -7.37 -11.06
C ASN A 367 5.65 -8.64 -10.53
N PHE A 368 5.44 -8.72 -9.21
CA PHE A 368 4.91 -9.92 -8.57
C PHE A 368 3.52 -9.65 -8.00
N GLU A 369 2.48 -10.02 -8.74
CA GLU A 369 1.08 -9.77 -8.36
C GLU A 369 0.19 -10.97 -8.73
N ILE A 370 -0.87 -11.21 -7.94
CA ILE A 370 -1.89 -12.20 -8.30
C ILE A 370 -2.75 -11.67 -9.46
N ASN A 371 -3.23 -10.45 -9.31
CA ASN A 371 -4.15 -9.79 -10.20
C ASN A 371 -3.54 -8.47 -10.65
N ASN A 372 -3.21 -8.39 -11.94
CA ASN A 372 -2.59 -7.21 -12.55
C ASN A 372 -3.62 -6.15 -12.96
N ASN A 373 -4.90 -6.30 -12.61
CA ASN A 373 -5.96 -5.34 -12.85
C ASN A 373 -6.08 -4.85 -14.33
N GLY A 374 -5.75 -5.71 -15.29
CA GLY A 374 -5.76 -5.36 -16.72
C GLY A 374 -4.59 -4.46 -17.17
N GLN A 375 -3.61 -4.20 -16.32
CA GLN A 375 -2.47 -3.32 -16.59
C GLN A 375 -1.39 -3.97 -17.46
N GLY A 376 -1.48 -5.26 -17.78
CA GLY A 376 -0.53 -6.00 -18.62
C GLY A 376 0.37 -6.93 -17.80
N GLY A 377 1.41 -7.50 -18.42
CA GLY A 377 2.20 -8.57 -17.79
C GLY A 377 1.43 -9.88 -17.63
N LEU A 378 1.97 -10.80 -16.84
CA LEU A 378 1.32 -12.07 -16.48
C LEU A 378 1.23 -12.20 -14.94
N GLY A 379 0.02 -12.06 -14.39
CA GLY A 379 -0.21 -12.24 -12.96
C GLY A 379 -0.20 -13.71 -12.49
N ASN A 380 -0.78 -13.96 -11.31
CA ASN A 380 -0.68 -15.20 -10.53
C ASN A 380 0.74 -15.51 -10.04
N ASP A 381 1.55 -14.47 -9.84
CA ASP A 381 2.98 -14.63 -9.66
C ASP A 381 3.57 -13.87 -8.45
N PHE A 382 2.70 -13.49 -7.52
CA PHE A 382 3.04 -13.02 -6.17
C PHE A 382 4.19 -13.78 -5.49
N VAL A 383 4.74 -13.21 -4.43
CA VAL A 383 5.86 -13.83 -3.71
C VAL A 383 5.35 -14.69 -2.54
N TYR A 384 5.76 -15.97 -2.49
CA TYR A 384 5.72 -16.73 -1.23
C TYR A 384 6.85 -16.25 -0.31
N LEU A 385 6.48 -15.73 0.86
CA LEU A 385 7.39 -15.15 1.84
C LEU A 385 7.51 -16.08 3.06
N ASN A 386 8.48 -16.98 3.03
CA ASN A 386 8.69 -17.95 4.11
C ASN A 386 9.57 -17.36 5.22
N ALA A 387 8.96 -17.01 6.35
CA ALA A 387 9.66 -16.66 7.57
C ALA A 387 10.17 -17.90 8.30
N GLN A 388 11.34 -17.80 8.93
CA GLN A 388 11.93 -18.85 9.76
C GLN A 388 12.00 -20.21 9.05
N ASP A 389 12.30 -20.19 7.75
CA ASP A 389 12.29 -21.38 6.90
C ASP A 389 13.37 -22.37 7.37
N GLY A 390 12.96 -23.62 7.61
CA GLY A 390 13.83 -24.66 8.18
C GLY A 390 14.78 -25.31 7.19
N SER A 391 14.81 -24.87 5.93
CA SER A 391 15.73 -25.41 4.93
C SER A 391 17.18 -24.98 5.12
N GLY A 392 17.45 -23.98 5.98
CA GLY A 392 18.79 -23.50 6.26
C GLY A 392 18.88 -22.60 7.49
N VAL A 393 20.10 -22.17 7.79
CA VAL A 393 20.45 -21.17 8.80
C VAL A 393 21.53 -20.24 8.24
N ASN A 394 21.70 -19.07 8.84
CA ASN A 394 22.76 -18.10 8.51
C ASN A 394 22.80 -17.68 7.03
N ASN A 395 21.63 -17.56 6.41
CA ASN A 395 21.48 -17.16 5.02
C ASN A 395 20.04 -16.67 4.75
N ALA A 396 19.74 -16.34 3.51
CA ALA A 396 18.40 -16.26 2.94
C ALA A 396 18.50 -16.66 1.45
N ASN A 397 17.40 -16.66 0.70
CA ASN A 397 17.44 -16.72 -0.78
C ASN A 397 16.08 -16.36 -1.38
N PHE A 398 16.13 -16.00 -2.66
CA PHE A 398 14.98 -15.77 -3.50
C PHE A 398 15.05 -16.61 -4.79
N ALA A 399 13.94 -17.25 -5.15
CA ALA A 399 13.77 -17.94 -6.42
C ALA A 399 12.86 -17.12 -7.32
N THR A 400 13.42 -16.66 -8.45
CA THR A 400 12.73 -15.83 -9.45
C THR A 400 12.44 -16.65 -10.71
N PRO A 401 11.30 -17.33 -10.83
CA PRO A 401 10.87 -17.85 -12.11
C PRO A 401 10.38 -16.70 -13.04
N PRO A 402 10.24 -16.98 -14.34
CA PRO A 402 9.67 -16.03 -15.30
C PRO A 402 8.29 -15.50 -14.88
N ASP A 403 7.95 -14.32 -15.39
CA ASP A 403 6.64 -13.67 -15.27
C ASP A 403 5.46 -14.65 -15.45
N GLY A 404 4.47 -14.55 -14.58
CA GLY A 404 3.34 -15.49 -14.50
C GLY A 404 3.58 -16.77 -13.69
N GLN A 405 4.72 -16.88 -13.00
CA GLN A 405 5.01 -17.96 -12.06
C GLN A 405 5.40 -17.42 -10.68
N THR A 406 4.80 -18.00 -9.66
CA THR A 406 4.96 -17.57 -8.27
C THR A 406 6.42 -17.63 -7.81
N ALA A 407 6.94 -16.50 -7.34
CA ALA A 407 8.27 -16.41 -6.76
C ALA A 407 8.31 -16.94 -5.32
N ARG A 408 9.51 -17.17 -4.80
CA ARG A 408 9.68 -17.68 -3.42
C ARG A 408 10.89 -17.09 -2.73
N MET A 409 10.63 -16.37 -1.65
CA MET A 409 11.62 -15.89 -0.69
C MET A 409 11.66 -16.82 0.53
N ARG A 410 12.87 -17.15 0.99
CA ARG A 410 13.10 -17.94 2.21
C ARG A 410 14.03 -17.20 3.16
N MET A 411 13.50 -16.79 4.30
CA MET A 411 14.22 -16.10 5.37
C MET A 411 14.57 -17.10 6.47
N TYR A 412 15.84 -17.14 6.89
CA TYR A 412 16.32 -18.11 7.87
C TYR A 412 16.56 -17.52 9.25
N ILE A 413 16.68 -18.42 10.23
CA ILE A 413 17.24 -18.10 11.52
C ILE A 413 18.77 -18.06 11.42
N TRP A 414 19.38 -17.10 12.10
CA TRP A 414 20.82 -16.95 12.25
C TRP A 414 21.25 -17.33 13.67
N ASN A 415 22.23 -18.22 13.78
CA ASN A 415 22.70 -18.79 15.04
C ASN A 415 24.14 -18.38 15.38
N ASN A 416 24.63 -17.29 14.79
CA ASN A 416 25.93 -16.68 15.12
C ASN A 416 25.92 -15.89 16.45
N THR A 417 24.74 -15.66 17.04
CA THR A 417 24.54 -14.91 18.28
C THR A 417 23.71 -15.71 19.28
N VAL A 418 23.72 -15.29 20.55
CA VAL A 418 22.83 -15.81 21.59
C VAL A 418 22.00 -14.64 22.15
N PRO A 419 20.65 -14.68 22.06
CA PRO A 419 19.84 -15.66 21.32
C PRO A 419 20.06 -15.58 19.79
N ASN A 420 19.55 -16.59 19.07
CA ASN A 420 19.50 -16.59 17.61
C ASN A 420 18.73 -15.37 17.08
N ARG A 421 19.14 -14.83 15.94
CA ARG A 421 18.50 -13.67 15.29
C ARG A 421 17.70 -14.12 14.07
N ASP A 422 16.49 -13.60 13.92
CA ASP A 422 15.62 -13.90 12.78
C ASP A 422 15.79 -12.81 11.71
N CYS A 423 16.27 -13.20 10.52
CA CYS A 423 16.57 -12.23 9.46
C CYS A 423 15.33 -11.56 8.85
N SER A 424 14.12 -12.00 9.20
CA SER A 424 12.89 -11.28 8.87
C SER A 424 12.83 -9.89 9.52
N PHE A 425 13.58 -9.65 10.60
CA PHE A 425 13.71 -8.34 11.25
C PHE A 425 14.92 -7.53 10.76
N GLU A 426 15.73 -8.05 9.84
CA GLU A 426 16.75 -7.25 9.15
C GLU A 426 16.25 -6.91 7.74
N ALA A 427 15.65 -5.72 7.60
CA ALA A 427 15.07 -5.23 6.36
C ALA A 427 16.06 -5.28 5.20
N GLY A 428 17.34 -4.99 5.44
CA GLY A 428 18.38 -5.11 4.41
C GLY A 428 18.52 -6.51 3.80
N VAL A 429 18.29 -7.58 4.58
CA VAL A 429 18.28 -8.96 4.05
C VAL A 429 17.02 -9.20 3.24
N VAL A 430 15.85 -8.76 3.72
CA VAL A 430 14.57 -8.92 2.98
C VAL A 430 14.61 -8.17 1.64
N ILE A 431 15.09 -6.93 1.65
CA ILE A 431 15.25 -6.09 0.45
C ILE A 431 16.27 -6.72 -0.50
N HIS A 432 17.40 -7.24 0.01
CA HIS A 432 18.38 -7.95 -0.80
C HIS A 432 17.73 -9.11 -1.56
N GLU A 433 16.98 -9.96 -0.86
CA GLU A 433 16.32 -11.11 -1.49
C GLU A 433 15.26 -10.69 -2.51
N TYR A 434 14.41 -9.72 -2.18
CA TYR A 434 13.38 -9.26 -3.11
C TYR A 434 14.00 -8.62 -4.36
N THR A 435 15.16 -7.96 -4.21
CA THR A 435 15.88 -7.34 -5.34
C THR A 435 16.43 -8.37 -6.32
N HIS A 436 16.70 -9.62 -5.90
CA HIS A 436 16.95 -10.70 -6.86
C HIS A 436 15.71 -10.97 -7.74
N GLY A 437 14.51 -10.79 -7.20
CA GLY A 437 13.26 -10.80 -7.97
C GLY A 437 13.27 -9.71 -9.05
N LEU A 438 13.44 -8.46 -8.63
CA LEU A 438 13.53 -7.29 -9.50
C LEU A 438 14.55 -7.48 -10.64
N SER A 439 15.81 -7.76 -10.28
CA SER A 439 16.91 -7.76 -11.24
C SER A 439 16.78 -8.90 -12.26
N ASN A 440 16.28 -10.07 -11.85
CA ASN A 440 16.06 -11.20 -12.76
C ASN A 440 14.81 -11.04 -13.64
N ARG A 441 13.77 -10.33 -13.19
CA ARG A 441 12.59 -10.03 -14.01
C ARG A 441 12.88 -8.98 -15.08
N LEU A 442 13.63 -7.94 -14.73
CA LEU A 442 13.96 -6.87 -15.67
C LEU A 442 15.04 -7.29 -16.68
N THR A 443 16.11 -7.94 -16.24
CA THR A 443 17.24 -8.27 -17.12
C THR A 443 16.86 -9.31 -18.16
N GLY A 444 16.95 -8.96 -19.44
CA GLY A 444 16.55 -9.85 -20.54
C GLY A 444 15.04 -10.00 -20.74
N GLY A 445 14.25 -9.21 -19.98
CA GLY A 445 12.81 -9.11 -20.05
C GLY A 445 12.05 -10.12 -19.16
N PRO A 446 10.78 -9.82 -18.82
CA PRO A 446 10.02 -10.53 -17.77
C PRO A 446 9.93 -12.05 -17.92
N ARG A 447 9.95 -12.53 -19.17
CA ARG A 447 9.78 -13.95 -19.50
C ARG A 447 11.09 -14.77 -19.49
N ASN A 448 12.23 -14.16 -19.16
CA ASN A 448 13.53 -14.83 -19.19
C ASN A 448 14.38 -14.56 -17.93
N SER A 449 14.13 -15.32 -16.86
CA SER A 449 14.87 -15.19 -15.60
C SER A 449 16.25 -15.86 -15.58
N GLY A 450 16.75 -16.38 -16.72
CA GLY A 450 18.09 -16.98 -16.84
C GLY A 450 19.21 -15.97 -17.12
N CYS A 451 18.92 -14.68 -16.97
CA CYS A 451 19.76 -13.61 -17.50
C CYS A 451 20.76 -13.00 -16.52
N LEU A 452 20.81 -13.49 -15.29
CA LEU A 452 21.86 -13.17 -14.30
C LEU A 452 22.49 -14.46 -13.75
N SER A 453 22.70 -15.46 -14.62
CA SER A 453 23.14 -16.80 -14.21
C SER A 453 24.64 -17.06 -14.47
N MET A 454 25.32 -16.20 -15.23
CA MET A 454 26.77 -16.29 -15.42
C MET A 454 27.52 -15.67 -14.23
N LEU A 455 28.80 -15.96 -14.08
CA LEU A 455 29.56 -15.57 -12.88
C LEU A 455 29.56 -14.05 -12.62
N GLU A 456 29.86 -13.24 -13.64
CA GLU A 456 29.88 -11.79 -13.47
C GLU A 456 28.47 -11.18 -13.40
N SER A 457 27.53 -11.67 -14.21
CA SER A 457 26.14 -11.19 -14.19
C SER A 457 25.42 -11.55 -12.89
N GLY A 458 25.59 -12.77 -12.38
CA GLY A 458 25.12 -13.18 -11.06
C GLY A 458 25.83 -12.42 -9.94
N GLY A 459 27.11 -12.09 -10.11
CA GLY A 459 27.82 -11.16 -9.23
C GLY A 459 27.17 -9.79 -9.17
N MET A 460 26.78 -9.20 -10.31
CA MET A 460 26.00 -7.96 -10.31
C MET A 460 24.61 -8.15 -9.69
N GLY A 461 23.98 -9.32 -9.85
CA GLY A 461 22.77 -9.72 -9.13
C GLY A 461 22.88 -9.48 -7.62
N GLU A 462 23.93 -10.02 -7.00
CA GLU A 462 24.26 -9.80 -5.58
C GLU A 462 24.52 -8.32 -5.25
N GLY A 463 25.22 -7.62 -6.15
CA GLY A 463 25.58 -6.22 -5.94
C GLY A 463 24.39 -5.26 -6.04
N TRP A 464 23.46 -5.47 -6.97
CA TRP A 464 22.21 -4.70 -7.02
C TRP A 464 21.39 -4.93 -5.77
N SER A 465 21.29 -6.17 -5.31
CA SER A 465 20.57 -6.50 -4.08
C SER A 465 21.13 -5.78 -2.85
N ASP A 466 22.46 -5.75 -2.69
CA ASP A 466 23.12 -4.97 -1.65
C ASP A 466 22.95 -3.45 -1.84
N PHE A 467 22.99 -2.98 -3.08
CA PHE A 467 22.83 -1.56 -3.41
C PHE A 467 21.45 -1.04 -3.01
N TYR A 468 20.36 -1.72 -3.34
CA TYR A 468 19.01 -1.29 -2.94
C TYR A 468 18.83 -1.35 -1.42
N ALA A 469 19.29 -2.43 -0.78
CA ALA A 469 19.26 -2.55 0.68
C ALA A 469 20.03 -1.41 1.36
N THR A 470 21.18 -1.02 0.79
CA THR A 470 21.99 0.09 1.29
C THR A 470 21.35 1.45 1.00
N ALA A 471 20.84 1.68 -0.22
CA ALA A 471 20.24 2.94 -0.64
C ALA A 471 18.97 3.29 0.15
N ILE A 472 18.14 2.28 0.44
CA ILE A 472 16.88 2.45 1.17
C ILE A 472 17.12 2.81 2.65
N ARG A 473 18.18 2.27 3.26
CA ARG A 473 18.49 2.48 4.69
C ARG A 473 19.31 3.74 4.99
N LEU A 474 19.53 4.62 3.99
CA LEU A 474 20.14 5.92 4.26
C LEU A 474 19.25 6.69 5.24
N LYS A 475 19.87 7.25 6.28
CA LYS A 475 19.25 8.04 7.33
C LYS A 475 19.42 9.53 7.05
N PRO A 476 18.62 10.40 7.69
CA PRO A 476 18.74 11.83 7.51
C PRO A 476 20.15 12.40 7.76
N SER A 477 20.86 11.86 8.74
CA SER A 477 22.20 12.30 9.13
C SER A 477 23.33 11.78 8.23
N ASP A 478 23.05 10.88 7.29
CA ASP A 478 24.11 10.27 6.51
C ASP A 478 24.71 11.20 5.48
N THR A 479 26.02 11.02 5.30
CA THR A 479 26.85 11.80 4.39
C THR A 479 27.70 10.86 3.56
N ARG A 480 28.39 11.39 2.55
CA ARG A 480 29.34 10.65 1.72
C ARG A 480 30.36 9.80 2.51
N SER A 481 30.73 10.23 3.71
CA SER A 481 31.66 9.50 4.59
C SER A 481 31.02 8.40 5.44
N THR A 482 29.70 8.21 5.39
CA THR A 482 29.04 7.10 6.08
C THR A 482 29.41 5.79 5.39
N ASP A 483 29.76 4.79 6.20
CA ASP A 483 30.03 3.42 5.75
C ASP A 483 28.87 2.49 6.14
N TYR A 484 28.58 1.52 5.28
CA TYR A 484 27.52 0.53 5.53
C TYR A 484 28.02 -0.92 5.47
N PRO A 485 27.71 -1.73 6.50
CA PRO A 485 27.79 -3.18 6.42
C PRO A 485 26.49 -3.79 5.89
N MET A 486 26.57 -5.01 5.38
CA MET A 486 25.40 -5.87 5.12
C MET A 486 25.33 -7.00 6.14
N GLY A 487 24.13 -7.30 6.67
CA GLY A 487 23.92 -8.44 7.56
C GLY A 487 24.58 -8.29 8.93
N ALA A 488 24.92 -7.07 9.37
CA ALA A 488 25.73 -6.86 10.59
C ALA A 488 25.01 -7.32 11.85
N TRP A 489 23.71 -7.06 11.95
CA TRP A 489 22.92 -7.50 13.08
C TRP A 489 22.74 -9.02 13.04
N VAL A 490 22.18 -9.62 11.99
CA VAL A 490 21.96 -11.08 11.97
C VAL A 490 23.24 -11.90 12.15
N SER A 491 24.37 -11.43 11.61
CA SER A 491 25.66 -12.14 11.74
C SER A 491 26.34 -11.93 13.09
N GLY A 492 25.92 -10.95 13.89
CA GLY A 492 26.60 -10.57 15.12
C GLY A 492 27.99 -9.94 14.89
N ASN A 493 28.29 -9.52 13.66
CA ASN A 493 29.57 -8.93 13.28
C ASN A 493 29.34 -7.49 12.80
N PRO A 494 29.91 -6.47 13.46
CA PRO A 494 29.74 -5.07 13.03
C PRO A 494 30.30 -4.79 11.63
N ARG A 495 31.21 -5.64 11.11
CA ARG A 495 31.70 -5.54 9.73
C ARG A 495 30.75 -6.15 8.69
N GLY A 496 29.70 -6.83 9.14
CA GLY A 496 28.77 -7.55 8.26
C GLY A 496 29.37 -8.82 7.63
N ILE A 497 28.76 -9.23 6.52
CA ILE A 497 29.06 -10.50 5.82
C ILE A 497 29.87 -10.35 4.53
N ARG A 498 30.19 -9.12 4.12
CA ARG A 498 30.95 -8.82 2.89
C ARG A 498 32.44 -8.61 3.21
N ASN A 499 33.27 -8.61 2.16
CA ASN A 499 34.73 -8.47 2.34
C ASN A 499 35.10 -7.08 2.86
N TYR A 500 34.40 -6.05 2.37
CA TYR A 500 34.57 -4.66 2.76
C TYR A 500 33.22 -4.00 3.00
N LEU A 501 33.21 -2.97 3.87
CA LEU A 501 32.07 -2.06 4.02
C LEU A 501 31.84 -1.31 2.70
N TYR A 502 30.60 -0.94 2.43
CA TYR A 502 30.30 0.04 1.39
C TYR A 502 30.75 1.41 1.90
N SER A 503 31.76 1.97 1.25
CA SER A 503 32.44 3.20 1.66
C SER A 503 32.87 3.97 0.43
N THR A 504 32.86 5.30 0.50
CA THR A 504 33.51 6.13 -0.52
C THR A 504 34.99 6.37 -0.24
N ASP A 505 35.53 5.92 0.90
CA ASP A 505 36.95 5.95 1.21
C ASP A 505 37.63 4.67 0.70
N LEU A 506 38.58 4.84 -0.24
CA LEU A 506 39.35 3.72 -0.82
C LEU A 506 40.31 3.06 0.20
N SER A 507 40.58 3.70 1.34
CA SER A 507 41.33 3.09 2.44
C SER A 507 40.48 2.08 3.23
N VAL A 508 39.16 2.30 3.29
CA VAL A 508 38.19 1.39 3.92
C VAL A 508 37.79 0.28 2.94
N ASN A 509 37.55 0.65 1.68
CA ASN A 509 37.20 -0.30 0.62
C ASN A 509 38.03 -0.03 -0.65
N PRO A 510 39.16 -0.74 -0.84
CA PRO A 510 40.07 -0.55 -1.96
C PRO A 510 39.65 -1.26 -3.26
N GLN A 511 38.46 -1.87 -3.30
CA GLN A 511 38.09 -2.73 -4.41
C GLN A 511 37.90 -1.95 -5.73
N VAL A 512 38.48 -2.50 -6.80
CA VAL A 512 38.38 -2.05 -8.19
C VAL A 512 37.97 -3.20 -9.13
N TYR A 513 37.66 -2.90 -10.38
CA TYR A 513 37.12 -3.85 -11.35
C TYR A 513 37.99 -5.11 -11.56
N SER A 514 39.31 -4.97 -11.68
CA SER A 514 40.23 -6.10 -11.84
C SER A 514 40.25 -7.07 -10.65
N ASN A 515 39.78 -6.66 -9.46
CA ASN A 515 39.68 -7.57 -8.32
C ASN A 515 38.64 -8.68 -8.54
N VAL A 516 37.72 -8.54 -9.51
CA VAL A 516 36.81 -9.61 -9.92
C VAL A 516 37.58 -10.86 -10.36
N ASP A 517 38.76 -10.72 -10.97
CA ASP A 517 39.58 -11.83 -11.48
C ASP A 517 40.02 -12.81 -10.38
N ALA A 518 40.03 -12.38 -9.12
CA ALA A 518 40.40 -13.21 -7.98
C ALA A 518 39.25 -14.11 -7.46
N TYR A 519 38.02 -13.95 -7.97
CA TYR A 519 36.84 -14.58 -7.40
C TYR A 519 36.13 -15.54 -8.36
N THR A 520 35.67 -16.66 -7.81
CA THR A 520 34.84 -17.67 -8.49
C THR A 520 33.44 -17.79 -7.88
N ARG A 521 33.09 -16.88 -6.94
CA ARG A 521 31.80 -16.80 -6.28
C ARG A 521 31.16 -15.45 -6.54
N VAL A 522 29.84 -15.42 -6.65
CA VAL A 522 29.07 -14.21 -6.99
C VAL A 522 29.10 -13.14 -5.89
N HIS A 523 29.01 -13.52 -4.61
CA HIS A 523 28.88 -12.55 -3.50
C HIS A 523 30.09 -11.60 -3.37
N PRO A 524 31.37 -12.05 -3.43
CA PRO A 524 32.51 -11.15 -3.47
C PRO A 524 32.54 -10.22 -4.70
N ILE A 525 32.06 -10.71 -5.85
CA ILE A 525 31.94 -9.90 -7.07
C ILE A 525 30.85 -8.83 -6.88
N GLY A 526 29.73 -9.18 -6.25
CA GLY A 526 28.66 -8.25 -5.88
C GLY A 526 29.11 -7.15 -4.94
N ASN A 527 29.98 -7.44 -3.98
CA ASN A 527 30.56 -6.41 -3.11
C ASN A 527 31.35 -5.36 -3.92
N ILE A 528 32.03 -5.76 -5.01
CA ILE A 528 32.70 -4.81 -5.92
C ILE A 528 31.67 -3.98 -6.69
N TRP A 529 30.64 -4.61 -7.28
CA TRP A 529 29.60 -3.90 -8.05
C TRP A 529 28.82 -2.90 -7.20
N ALA A 530 28.33 -3.33 -6.03
CA ALA A 530 27.64 -2.46 -5.09
C ALA A 530 28.53 -1.31 -4.61
N SER A 531 29.84 -1.52 -4.44
CA SER A 531 30.78 -0.44 -4.12
C SER A 531 30.88 0.60 -5.23
N MET A 532 30.82 0.18 -6.51
CA MET A 532 30.76 1.12 -7.65
C MET A 532 29.45 1.93 -7.64
N LEU A 533 28.32 1.26 -7.41
CA LEU A 533 27.02 1.94 -7.32
C LEU A 533 26.92 2.87 -6.11
N TYR A 534 27.61 2.57 -5.00
CA TYR A 534 27.69 3.44 -3.83
C TYR A 534 28.40 4.76 -4.13
N GLU A 535 29.42 4.76 -5.00
CA GLU A 535 30.05 5.99 -5.48
C GLU A 535 29.10 6.81 -6.34
N VAL A 536 28.36 6.16 -7.26
CA VAL A 536 27.37 6.81 -8.13
C VAL A 536 26.25 7.42 -7.29
N LEU A 537 25.72 6.68 -6.30
CA LEU A 537 24.71 7.15 -5.35
C LEU A 537 25.12 8.45 -4.69
N TRP A 538 26.32 8.49 -4.07
CA TRP A 538 26.77 9.69 -3.40
C TRP A 538 27.09 10.84 -4.35
N ASN A 539 27.55 10.57 -5.58
CA ASN A 539 27.74 11.63 -6.57
C ASN A 539 26.40 12.29 -6.96
N LEU A 540 25.34 11.49 -7.09
CA LEU A 540 24.00 12.01 -7.39
C LEU A 540 23.39 12.72 -6.18
N ILE A 541 23.58 12.20 -4.96
CA ILE A 541 23.13 12.85 -3.72
C ILE A 541 23.83 14.20 -3.53
N ASP A 542 25.14 14.29 -3.78
CA ASP A 542 25.86 15.56 -3.65
C ASP A 542 25.33 16.62 -4.63
N LYS A 543 24.80 16.19 -5.79
CA LYS A 543 24.28 17.08 -6.83
C LYS A 543 22.83 17.48 -6.62
N TYR A 544 21.97 16.57 -6.18
CA TYR A 544 20.51 16.75 -6.11
C TYR A 544 19.95 16.72 -4.69
N GLY A 545 20.79 16.49 -3.69
CA GLY A 545 20.34 16.21 -2.33
C GLY A 545 19.80 14.80 -2.17
N LYS A 546 19.24 14.53 -0.98
CA LYS A 546 18.67 13.23 -0.59
C LYS A 546 17.29 13.47 -0.01
N ASN A 547 16.29 12.81 -0.58
CA ASN A 547 14.95 12.76 -0.01
C ASN A 547 14.91 11.67 1.07
N ASP A 548 14.58 12.04 2.30
CA ASP A 548 14.48 11.11 3.44
C ASP A 548 13.07 10.54 3.65
N ASN A 549 12.09 10.91 2.82
CA ASN A 549 10.77 10.29 2.81
C ASN A 549 10.87 8.84 2.29
N ASP A 550 9.82 8.05 2.58
CA ASP A 550 9.75 6.63 2.20
C ASP A 550 9.60 6.39 0.69
N LEU A 551 9.00 7.35 -0.03
CA LEU A 551 8.73 7.29 -1.46
C LEU A 551 9.38 8.47 -2.21
N PRO A 552 9.74 8.27 -3.49
CA PRO A 552 10.25 9.32 -4.37
C PRO A 552 9.22 10.41 -4.65
N GLU A 553 9.72 11.63 -4.84
CA GLU A 553 8.98 12.72 -5.47
C GLU A 553 9.51 12.91 -6.89
N PHE A 554 8.61 12.97 -7.87
CA PHE A 554 8.94 13.10 -9.29
C PHE A 554 8.61 14.50 -9.82
N ASP A 555 9.42 14.98 -10.76
CA ASP A 555 9.09 16.17 -11.55
C ASP A 555 8.03 15.88 -12.64
N ASP A 556 7.62 16.91 -13.39
CA ASP A 556 6.61 16.80 -14.45
C ASP A 556 6.98 15.80 -15.57
N ASN A 557 8.25 15.38 -15.67
CA ASN A 557 8.73 14.43 -16.66
C ASN A 557 8.93 13.02 -16.08
N GLY A 558 8.53 12.78 -14.83
CA GLY A 558 8.71 11.49 -14.16
C GLY A 558 10.14 11.22 -13.70
N VAL A 559 10.96 12.26 -13.50
CA VAL A 559 12.33 12.14 -12.97
C VAL A 559 12.33 12.34 -11.46
N PRO A 560 12.91 11.44 -10.65
CA PRO A 560 13.08 11.68 -9.22
C PRO A 560 13.84 12.99 -8.97
N THR A 561 13.34 13.77 -8.01
CA THR A 561 13.85 15.11 -7.71
C THR A 561 15.14 15.13 -6.89
N ASP A 562 15.50 14.02 -6.24
CA ASP A 562 16.68 13.87 -5.41
C ASP A 562 17.62 12.75 -5.90
N GLY A 563 18.87 12.78 -5.42
CA GLY A 563 19.92 11.88 -5.87
C GLY A 563 19.77 10.43 -5.41
N LYS A 564 19.12 10.18 -4.26
CA LYS A 564 18.92 8.81 -3.73
C LYS A 564 18.00 8.03 -4.67
N TYR A 565 16.81 8.57 -4.91
CA TYR A 565 15.84 7.91 -5.78
C TYR A 565 16.20 8.01 -7.26
N LEU A 566 16.90 9.05 -7.71
CA LEU A 566 17.44 9.10 -9.07
C LEU A 566 18.44 7.96 -9.31
N ALA A 567 19.37 7.72 -8.37
CA ALA A 567 20.30 6.59 -8.48
C ALA A 567 19.57 5.24 -8.58
N MET A 568 18.58 5.01 -7.72
CA MET A 568 17.77 3.79 -7.76
C MET A 568 17.02 3.65 -9.09
N LYS A 569 16.35 4.71 -9.55
CA LYS A 569 15.60 4.73 -10.81
C LYS A 569 16.50 4.42 -12.01
N LEU A 570 17.67 5.06 -12.11
CA LEU A 570 18.62 4.82 -13.19
C LEU A 570 19.10 3.36 -13.19
N VAL A 571 19.33 2.77 -12.01
CA VAL A 571 19.68 1.36 -11.88
C VAL A 571 18.50 0.45 -12.28
N THR A 572 17.26 0.77 -11.90
CA THR A 572 16.06 0.03 -12.35
C THR A 572 15.95 0.04 -13.88
N ASP A 573 16.03 1.22 -14.49
CA ASP A 573 15.89 1.39 -15.94
C ASP A 573 17.03 0.68 -16.70
N ALA A 574 18.25 0.74 -16.17
CA ALA A 574 19.40 0.05 -16.75
C ALA A 574 19.23 -1.47 -16.80
N MET A 575 18.60 -2.07 -15.78
CA MET A 575 18.29 -3.51 -15.78
C MET A 575 17.38 -3.90 -16.95
N ALA A 576 16.46 -3.01 -17.34
CA ALA A 576 15.56 -3.24 -18.48
C ALA A 576 16.24 -2.98 -19.84
N LEU A 577 17.28 -2.15 -19.88
CA LEU A 577 18.03 -1.82 -21.10
C LEU A 577 19.14 -2.83 -21.43
N GLN A 578 19.82 -3.34 -20.40
CA GLN A 578 21.01 -4.17 -20.56
C GLN A 578 20.70 -5.52 -21.21
N PRO A 579 21.67 -6.15 -21.92
CA PRO A 579 21.47 -7.46 -22.51
C PRO A 579 21.34 -8.55 -21.44
N CYS A 580 20.85 -9.72 -21.84
CA CYS A 580 20.90 -10.93 -21.01
C CYS A 580 22.35 -11.31 -20.69
N ASN A 581 22.63 -11.65 -19.43
CA ASN A 581 23.97 -11.93 -18.89
C ASN A 581 25.02 -10.84 -19.21
N PRO A 582 24.79 -9.60 -18.74
CA PRO A 582 25.69 -8.49 -19.00
C PRO A 582 27.01 -8.63 -18.23
N THR A 583 28.03 -7.93 -18.71
CA THR A 583 29.29 -7.68 -17.99
C THR A 583 29.18 -6.35 -17.23
N PHE A 584 30.10 -6.06 -16.31
CA PHE A 584 30.13 -4.77 -15.59
C PHE A 584 30.19 -3.59 -16.56
N VAL A 585 30.99 -3.70 -17.63
CA VAL A 585 31.11 -2.66 -18.66
C VAL A 585 29.76 -2.42 -19.34
N LEU A 586 29.05 -3.48 -19.72
CA LEU A 586 27.74 -3.38 -20.37
C LEU A 586 26.66 -2.82 -19.43
N ALA A 587 26.66 -3.23 -18.16
CA ALA A 587 25.72 -2.74 -17.16
C ALA A 587 25.97 -1.25 -16.82
N ARG A 588 27.23 -0.83 -16.73
CA ARG A 588 27.61 0.59 -16.60
C ARG A 588 27.08 1.40 -17.78
N ASP A 589 27.32 0.93 -18.99
CA ASP A 589 26.86 1.62 -20.21
C ASP A 589 25.32 1.72 -20.23
N ALA A 590 24.61 0.68 -19.79
CA ALA A 590 23.16 0.71 -19.62
C ALA A 590 22.67 1.75 -18.59
N ILE A 591 23.41 1.98 -17.49
CA ILE A 591 23.11 3.03 -16.51
C ILE A 591 23.30 4.43 -17.10
N ILE A 592 24.34 4.61 -17.91
CA ILE A 592 24.58 5.88 -18.62
C ILE A 592 23.47 6.12 -19.67
N ASP A 593 23.07 5.08 -20.40
CA ASP A 593 21.97 5.16 -21.36
C ASP A 593 20.62 5.39 -20.68
N ALA A 594 20.39 4.83 -19.47
CA ALA A 594 19.23 5.14 -18.65
C ALA A 594 19.18 6.63 -18.28
N ASP A 595 20.30 7.24 -17.87
CA ASP A 595 20.35 8.69 -17.60
C ASP A 595 20.10 9.51 -18.88
N LYS A 596 20.64 9.05 -20.00
CA LYS A 596 20.40 9.69 -21.29
C LYS A 596 18.92 9.67 -21.68
N ALA A 597 18.24 8.54 -21.46
CA ALA A 597 16.82 8.39 -21.75
C ALA A 597 15.94 9.20 -20.81
N LEU A 598 16.25 9.21 -19.51
CA LEU A 598 15.42 9.82 -18.47
C LEU A 598 15.65 11.34 -18.35
N THR A 599 16.92 11.79 -18.37
CA THR A 599 17.27 13.18 -18.07
C THR A 599 17.90 13.93 -19.25
N GLY A 600 18.15 13.23 -20.36
CA GLY A 600 18.94 13.75 -21.48
C GLY A 600 20.45 13.68 -21.27
N GLY A 601 20.93 12.94 -20.26
CA GLY A 601 22.36 12.74 -20.00
C GLY A 601 22.97 13.77 -19.05
N LYS A 602 22.14 14.44 -18.24
CA LYS A 602 22.58 15.54 -17.34
C LYS A 602 23.49 15.07 -16.21
N ASN A 603 23.60 13.76 -16.00
CA ASN A 603 24.28 13.15 -14.86
C ASN A 603 25.51 12.33 -15.30
N ALA A 604 25.87 12.40 -16.58
CA ALA A 604 26.95 11.60 -17.14
C ALA A 604 28.29 11.84 -16.41
N CYS A 605 28.60 13.07 -16.00
CA CYS A 605 29.81 13.37 -15.21
C CYS A 605 29.83 12.62 -13.88
N GLU A 606 28.73 12.66 -13.13
CA GLU A 606 28.60 12.03 -11.81
C GLU A 606 28.67 10.50 -11.92
N ILE A 607 27.97 9.93 -12.90
CA ILE A 607 27.94 8.48 -13.14
C ILE A 607 29.32 7.98 -13.57
N TRP A 608 29.93 8.59 -14.60
CA TRP A 608 31.25 8.18 -15.08
C TRP A 608 32.32 8.33 -14.00
N SER A 609 32.29 9.41 -13.23
CA SER A 609 33.28 9.63 -12.16
C SER A 609 33.18 8.56 -11.06
N GLY A 610 31.97 8.13 -10.71
CA GLY A 610 31.76 7.05 -9.74
C GLY A 610 32.34 5.72 -10.21
N PHE A 611 32.05 5.32 -11.44
CA PHE A 611 32.61 4.10 -12.03
C PHE A 611 34.11 4.18 -12.28
N ALA A 612 34.61 5.29 -12.81
CA ALA A 612 36.02 5.51 -13.08
C ALA A 612 36.86 5.45 -11.80
N LYS A 613 36.37 5.99 -10.67
CA LYS A 613 37.05 5.91 -9.36
C LYS A 613 37.40 4.47 -8.95
N ARG A 614 36.61 3.49 -9.38
CA ARG A 614 36.80 2.06 -9.05
C ARG A 614 37.23 1.21 -10.26
N GLY A 615 37.87 1.83 -11.25
CA GLY A 615 38.50 1.12 -12.36
C GLY A 615 37.54 0.73 -13.49
N LEU A 616 36.29 1.18 -13.49
CA LEU A 616 35.30 0.91 -14.55
C LEU A 616 35.04 2.13 -15.46
N GLY A 617 36.06 2.96 -15.70
CA GLY A 617 36.01 4.13 -16.57
C GLY A 617 36.04 3.80 -18.08
N GLU A 618 36.18 4.82 -18.92
CA GLU A 618 35.95 4.77 -20.38
C GLU A 618 36.61 3.58 -21.09
N LEU A 619 37.88 3.30 -20.78
CA LEU A 619 38.67 2.26 -21.44
C LEU A 619 38.67 0.91 -20.70
N ALA A 620 37.81 0.72 -19.70
CA ALA A 620 37.73 -0.54 -18.98
C ALA A 620 37.25 -1.66 -19.91
N LYS A 621 37.86 -2.85 -19.79
CA LYS A 621 37.58 -3.98 -20.69
C LYS A 621 37.25 -5.22 -19.90
N TYR A 622 36.14 -5.85 -20.28
CA TYR A 622 35.84 -7.21 -19.85
C TYR A 622 36.81 -8.22 -20.47
N SER A 623 37.18 -9.19 -19.65
CA SER A 623 37.87 -10.42 -20.01
C SER A 623 37.45 -11.46 -18.98
N ALA A 624 37.41 -12.74 -19.36
CA ALA A 624 36.97 -13.78 -18.42
C ALA A 624 37.87 -13.87 -17.18
N THR A 625 39.19 -13.64 -17.34
CA THR A 625 40.21 -13.88 -16.31
C THR A 625 41.27 -12.78 -16.20
N SER A 626 41.14 -11.69 -16.96
CA SER A 626 42.15 -10.61 -16.99
C SER A 626 41.50 -9.28 -17.38
N ARG A 627 40.62 -8.78 -16.52
CA ARG A 627 39.91 -7.52 -16.71
C ARG A 627 40.89 -6.36 -16.69
N THR A 628 40.60 -5.34 -17.50
CA THR A 628 41.42 -4.13 -17.56
C THR A 628 40.71 -3.01 -16.85
N ASP A 629 41.34 -2.45 -15.82
CA ASP A 629 40.88 -1.23 -15.16
C ASP A 629 41.07 0.00 -16.07
N SER A 630 40.16 0.95 -15.96
CA SER A 630 40.32 2.31 -16.46
C SER A 630 39.81 3.29 -15.42
N PHE A 631 40.61 4.31 -15.11
CA PHE A 631 40.24 5.40 -14.21
C PHE A 631 39.90 6.69 -14.97
N LEU A 632 39.76 6.61 -16.29
CA LEU A 632 39.45 7.74 -17.16
C LEU A 632 37.94 8.00 -17.21
N VAL A 633 37.58 9.27 -17.06
CA VAL A 633 36.25 9.80 -17.41
C VAL A 633 36.32 10.31 -18.86
N PRO A 634 35.32 10.02 -19.72
CA PRO A 634 35.36 10.48 -21.11
C PRO A 634 35.48 11.99 -21.25
N LYS A 635 36.21 12.44 -22.25
CA LYS A 635 36.48 13.86 -22.48
C LYS A 635 35.19 14.64 -22.80
N GLY A 636 34.95 15.74 -22.08
CA GLY A 636 33.82 16.65 -22.32
C GLY A 636 32.50 16.17 -21.71
N VAL A 637 32.53 15.13 -20.88
CA VAL A 637 31.39 14.71 -20.05
C VAL A 637 31.33 15.50 -18.74
N CYS A 638 32.51 15.82 -18.20
CA CYS A 638 32.78 16.93 -17.29
C CYS A 638 33.60 17.97 -18.10
#